data_AF-A0AA40DZJ0-F1
#
_entry.id   AF-A0AA40DZJ0-F1
#
_cell.length_a   1.000
_cell.length_b   1.000
_cell.length_c   1.000
_cell.angle_alpha   90.00
_cell.angle_beta   90.00
_cell.angle_gamma   90.00
#
_symmetry.space_group_name_H-M   'P 1'
#
loop_
_entity.id
_entity.type
_entity.pdbx_description
1 polymer ?
#
loop_
_entity_poly.entity_id
_entity_poly.type
_entity_poly.pdbx_seq_one_letter_code
_entity_poly.pdbx_strand_id
1 'polypeptide(L)'
;MGSHADADPTHAVDGLVRAIRDLTSDPNYKLVADVFSEFLFLKDHNHRLSMSHRETMEEYRKFRNELEATKEKLEREKKDLEGTVQDRIQETIQLSASKAALEADLKDTRTSLEHEKKSASEAAEAAAKHATQLADTAAKELAELKAEKEARLAELQLSKDTELSELQHAKVTELAALQLAKETELAELQADKEEKLAALQKAKDTELAELQAEKETQLAELQQAKDTELEELRAAKETAIAELQLSKDTELATLQTAKDTELADLQAEKEAKLAELQQSKETELADLQAAKETAIADLTATKDGEIADLTAKKDGEIADLTAAKDGEIADLQAAKAAVEEEKKKAEEDAAAAAEVAAQEIASLSEAKTGLETDKANNEAEIATLKDNVASLEEVKAGLEEVKTNNEAEIARLEENIATLEQQKKEVEEALEKANAEIESLNGTVAQKNTEIESLQESLRAAEEQISSLQQTVEDKNGEIDDLHGKLTAEGERADKAIAHGNDLQSKLDDTEHTLQVTSGRLQDLEQYRIPLHSENEDVYVTVLDKIWTNIVTLVEGTFRPDIDDQILADPSCWSNLRNSPYLKHATQLQIPLPQSNTPAAKGMRISAVLAVLSRALHRHLFRPVYLLDDEDENLVKFLRILEDEDPSREAHMRATLLSMMPERQMELGARRVKTVVREVSWLVQHLLSALQFEAFCSGLEQACRLACEQWMRIQMATMKIEPYFGPPYDDFDWQVLELPEFTEAAMRDEDNMTMTDTMTMTAGPTSANGDDTMGDGPLETVEADMPSGGSVSGDADAFHDTASQGHGTLDGHDNGLHGSHMDGSDEGAEDEIEPEEILLVVWPSMCSVEDGGFVSITQGLVISKEQARPALEEVRTRSRLVPRPGSRRARTMSMPAHSRNGSPQRRGPSFLANAQSVAGDAPGDGAPEDG
;
A
#
# COMPACT_ATOMS: atom_id res chain seq x y z
N MET A 1 -24.72 101.73 -120.48
CA MET A 1 -24.99 102.74 -121.52
C MET A 1 -24.90 102.03 -122.88
N GLY A 2 -25.77 102.21 -123.86
CA GLY A 2 -26.98 103.05 -123.95
C GLY A 2 -28.11 102.35 -124.75
N SER A 3 -29.09 103.11 -125.27
CA SER A 3 -30.35 102.63 -125.87
C SER A 3 -30.45 102.82 -127.40
N HIS A 4 -31.29 102.03 -128.11
CA HIS A 4 -32.52 102.52 -128.82
C HIS A 4 -33.20 101.50 -129.78
N ALA A 5 -34.52 101.35 -129.60
CA ALA A 5 -35.65 101.23 -130.56
C ALA A 5 -35.55 100.61 -132.00
N ASP A 6 -36.25 99.47 -132.17
CA ASP A 6 -37.51 99.30 -132.97
C ASP A 6 -37.52 99.04 -134.53
N ALA A 7 -38.67 98.49 -135.00
CA ALA A 7 -39.17 98.18 -136.37
C ALA A 7 -39.16 96.69 -136.86
N ASP A 8 -40.29 96.25 -137.46
CA ASP A 8 -40.59 94.87 -137.93
C ASP A 8 -41.15 94.82 -139.38
N PRO A 9 -40.83 93.77 -140.18
CA PRO A 9 -41.47 93.47 -141.46
C PRO A 9 -42.08 92.04 -141.55
N THR A 10 -43.07 91.71 -140.72
CA THR A 10 -43.75 90.38 -140.67
C THR A 10 -44.37 89.86 -141.98
N HIS A 11 -44.57 90.71 -142.99
CA HIS A 11 -45.48 90.44 -144.11
C HIS A 11 -45.08 89.33 -145.10
N ALA A 12 -43.80 88.94 -145.15
CA ALA A 12 -43.33 87.85 -146.02
C ALA A 12 -43.67 86.45 -145.47
N VAL A 13 -43.91 86.34 -144.16
CA VAL A 13 -44.15 85.06 -143.47
C VAL A 13 -45.49 84.45 -143.88
N ASP A 14 -46.55 85.26 -144.00
CA ASP A 14 -47.92 84.80 -144.31
C ASP A 14 -48.04 84.06 -145.65
N GLY A 15 -47.26 84.45 -146.66
CA GLY A 15 -47.24 83.77 -147.96
C GLY A 15 -46.69 82.35 -147.85
N LEU A 16 -45.61 82.18 -147.09
CA LEU A 16 -44.98 80.88 -146.84
C LEU A 16 -45.84 80.00 -145.93
N VAL A 17 -46.43 80.58 -144.88
CA VAL A 17 -47.36 79.90 -143.96
C VAL A 17 -48.56 79.30 -144.70
N ARG A 18 -49.06 79.95 -145.76
CA ARG A 18 -50.16 79.42 -146.56
C ARG A 18 -49.77 78.16 -147.33
N ALA A 19 -48.66 78.20 -148.07
CA ALA A 19 -48.15 77.04 -148.81
C ALA A 19 -47.78 75.86 -147.89
N ILE A 20 -47.20 76.14 -146.72
CA ILE A 20 -46.91 75.11 -145.69
C ILE A 20 -48.21 74.54 -145.12
N ARG A 21 -49.23 75.37 -144.87
CA ARG A 21 -50.55 74.90 -144.40
C ARG A 21 -51.23 73.98 -145.41
N ASP A 22 -51.18 74.31 -146.70
CA ASP A 22 -51.79 73.49 -147.74
C ASP A 22 -51.05 72.14 -147.89
N LEU A 23 -49.70 72.13 -147.84
CA LEU A 23 -48.91 70.89 -147.89
C LEU A 23 -49.07 70.01 -146.63
N THR A 24 -49.21 70.62 -145.45
CA THR A 24 -49.48 69.89 -144.19
C THR A 24 -50.95 69.48 -144.02
N SER A 25 -51.84 69.91 -144.94
CA SER A 25 -53.24 69.48 -145.01
C SER A 25 -53.48 68.36 -146.04
N ASP A 26 -52.48 67.98 -146.85
CA ASP A 26 -52.60 66.89 -147.82
C ASP A 26 -52.72 65.52 -147.11
N PRO A 27 -53.80 64.74 -147.32
CA PRO A 27 -53.97 63.43 -146.71
C PRO A 27 -52.80 62.46 -146.98
N ASN A 28 -52.16 62.55 -148.15
CA ASN A 28 -51.03 61.70 -148.51
C ASN A 28 -49.78 62.08 -147.73
N TYR A 29 -49.53 63.39 -147.54
CA TYR A 29 -48.36 63.85 -146.80
C TYR A 29 -48.49 63.53 -145.31
N LYS A 30 -49.71 63.62 -144.75
CA LYS A 30 -50.00 63.14 -143.40
C LYS A 30 -49.78 61.63 -143.28
N LEU A 31 -50.29 60.83 -144.21
CA LEU A 31 -50.11 59.37 -144.19
C LEU A 31 -48.62 58.99 -144.21
N VAL A 32 -47.80 59.67 -145.01
CA VAL A 32 -46.34 59.45 -145.04
C VAL A 32 -45.68 59.87 -143.72
N ALA A 33 -46.11 60.97 -143.09
CA ALA A 33 -45.59 61.41 -141.79
C ALA A 33 -45.97 60.45 -140.65
N ASP A 34 -47.21 59.95 -140.64
CA ASP A 34 -47.69 58.97 -139.66
C ASP A 34 -46.93 57.64 -139.84
N VAL A 35 -46.75 57.14 -141.08
CA VAL A 35 -45.95 55.93 -141.39
C VAL A 35 -44.46 56.10 -141.04
N PHE A 36 -43.85 57.27 -141.26
CA PHE A 36 -42.47 57.52 -140.83
C PHE A 36 -42.35 57.56 -139.29
N SER A 37 -43.35 58.10 -138.60
CA SER A 37 -43.40 58.13 -137.14
C SER A 37 -43.58 56.72 -136.57
N GLU A 38 -44.44 55.90 -137.17
CA GLU A 38 -44.62 54.49 -136.84
C GLU A 38 -43.36 53.67 -137.15
N PHE A 39 -42.69 53.89 -138.28
CA PHE A 39 -41.40 53.25 -138.59
C PHE A 39 -40.31 53.63 -137.59
N LEU A 40 -40.22 54.89 -137.16
CA LEU A 40 -39.26 55.32 -136.14
C LEU A 40 -39.60 54.70 -134.76
N PHE A 41 -40.87 54.61 -134.41
CA PHE A 41 -41.33 53.93 -133.20
C PHE A 41 -41.02 52.42 -133.24
N LEU A 42 -41.33 51.73 -134.33
CA LEU A 42 -40.97 50.32 -134.54
C LEU A 42 -39.45 50.11 -134.52
N LYS A 43 -38.67 51.02 -135.10
CA LYS A 43 -37.20 50.95 -135.10
C LYS A 43 -36.64 51.08 -133.68
N ASP A 44 -37.13 52.03 -132.89
CA ASP A 44 -36.72 52.19 -131.49
C ASP A 44 -37.19 51.00 -130.62
N HIS A 45 -38.44 50.55 -130.80
CA HIS A 45 -38.99 49.40 -130.07
C HIS A 45 -38.25 48.10 -130.40
N ASN A 46 -37.90 47.86 -131.67
CA ASN A 46 -37.09 46.73 -132.11
C ASN A 46 -35.64 46.85 -131.60
N HIS A 47 -35.08 48.06 -131.55
CA HIS A 47 -33.76 48.27 -130.91
C HIS A 47 -33.80 47.96 -129.41
N ARG A 48 -34.83 48.38 -128.67
CA ARG A 48 -35.04 48.02 -127.25
C ARG A 48 -35.21 46.51 -127.05
N LEU A 49 -35.99 45.84 -127.91
CA LEU A 49 -36.10 44.37 -127.92
C LEU A 49 -34.76 43.69 -128.21
N SER A 50 -33.93 44.24 -129.10
CA SER A 50 -32.59 43.73 -129.40
C SER A 50 -31.60 43.97 -128.26
N MET A 51 -31.73 45.08 -127.52
CA MET A 51 -30.99 45.32 -126.26
C MET A 51 -31.40 44.29 -125.20
N SER A 52 -32.69 44.20 -124.88
CA SER A 52 -33.24 43.30 -123.86
C SER A 52 -32.99 41.82 -124.17
N HIS A 53 -33.06 41.41 -125.45
CA HIS A 53 -32.70 40.04 -125.84
C HIS A 53 -31.20 39.77 -125.69
N ARG A 54 -30.33 40.77 -125.90
CA ARG A 54 -28.89 40.62 -125.63
C ARG A 54 -28.62 40.53 -124.14
N GLU A 55 -29.23 41.41 -123.34
CA GLU A 55 -29.09 41.46 -121.88
C GLU A 55 -29.53 40.12 -121.25
N THR A 56 -30.72 39.62 -121.59
CA THR A 56 -31.19 38.30 -121.14
C THR A 56 -30.29 37.15 -121.64
N MET A 57 -29.74 37.21 -122.86
CA MET A 57 -28.77 36.21 -123.35
C MET A 57 -27.39 36.33 -122.67
N GLU A 58 -27.02 37.50 -122.15
CA GLU A 58 -25.81 37.71 -121.34
C GLU A 58 -26.03 37.24 -119.89
N GLU A 59 -27.23 37.42 -119.33
CA GLU A 59 -27.64 36.82 -118.06
C GLU A 59 -27.69 35.29 -118.13
N TYR A 60 -28.30 34.71 -119.17
CA TYR A 60 -28.27 33.26 -119.43
C TYR A 60 -26.83 32.73 -119.59
N ARG A 61 -25.91 33.51 -120.15
CA ARG A 61 -24.47 33.15 -120.22
C ARG A 61 -23.80 33.19 -118.85
N LYS A 62 -24.05 34.23 -118.04
CA LYS A 62 -23.54 34.32 -116.65
C LYS A 62 -24.04 33.15 -115.81
N PHE A 63 -25.37 32.97 -115.75
CA PHE A 63 -26.01 31.87 -115.02
C PHE A 63 -25.52 30.49 -115.49
N ARG A 64 -25.36 30.29 -116.81
CA ARG A 64 -24.75 29.06 -117.32
C ARG A 64 -23.33 28.87 -116.81
N ASN A 65 -22.47 29.90 -116.92
CA ASN A 65 -21.07 29.79 -116.49
C ASN A 65 -20.97 29.55 -114.97
N GLU A 66 -21.85 30.15 -114.17
CA GLU A 66 -21.99 29.90 -112.73
C GLU A 66 -22.45 28.46 -112.44
N LEU A 67 -23.38 27.92 -113.23
CA LEU A 67 -23.83 26.52 -113.13
C LEU A 67 -22.73 25.53 -113.54
N GLU A 68 -21.98 25.82 -114.61
CA GLU A 68 -20.86 25.00 -115.09
C GLU A 68 -19.72 25.03 -114.05
N ALA A 69 -19.40 26.19 -113.45
CA ALA A 69 -18.37 26.33 -112.41
C ALA A 69 -18.76 25.71 -111.06
N THR A 70 -20.03 25.79 -110.65
CA THR A 70 -20.53 25.10 -109.44
C THR A 70 -20.58 23.59 -109.64
N LYS A 71 -20.92 23.11 -110.84
CA LYS A 71 -20.78 21.70 -111.21
C LYS A 71 -19.33 21.22 -111.10
N GLU A 72 -18.36 21.94 -111.67
CA GLU A 72 -16.94 21.54 -111.53
C GLU A 72 -16.47 21.57 -110.06
N LYS A 73 -16.96 22.51 -109.25
CA LYS A 73 -16.64 22.56 -107.81
C LYS A 73 -17.17 21.31 -107.10
N LEU A 74 -18.41 20.91 -107.36
CA LEU A 74 -19.00 19.67 -106.84
C LEU A 74 -18.30 18.40 -107.37
N GLU A 75 -17.87 18.38 -108.63
CA GLU A 75 -17.11 17.23 -109.18
C GLU A 75 -15.70 17.11 -108.56
N ARG A 76 -15.07 18.23 -108.18
CA ARG A 76 -13.82 18.23 -107.41
C ARG A 76 -14.05 17.79 -105.96
N GLU A 77 -14.99 18.41 -105.25
CA GLU A 77 -15.34 18.06 -103.87
C GLU A 77 -15.78 16.59 -103.73
N LYS A 78 -16.56 16.08 -104.68
CA LYS A 78 -16.90 14.65 -104.74
C LYS A 78 -15.66 13.77 -104.88
N LYS A 79 -14.72 14.12 -105.76
CA LYS A 79 -13.51 13.33 -105.99
C LYS A 79 -12.59 13.32 -104.75
N ASP A 80 -12.47 14.46 -104.07
CA ASP A 80 -11.66 14.60 -102.86
C ASP A 80 -12.30 13.80 -101.69
N LEU A 81 -13.63 13.77 -101.62
CA LEU A 81 -14.37 12.89 -100.70
C LEU A 81 -14.23 11.39 -101.07
N GLU A 82 -14.29 11.03 -102.35
CA GLU A 82 -14.06 9.64 -102.81
C GLU A 82 -12.65 9.16 -102.45
N GLY A 83 -11.62 10.01 -102.59
CA GLY A 83 -10.27 9.74 -102.10
C GLY A 83 -10.21 9.57 -100.59
N THR A 84 -10.78 10.52 -99.84
CA THR A 84 -10.85 10.46 -98.36
C THR A 84 -11.53 9.18 -97.86
N VAL A 85 -12.58 8.72 -98.55
CA VAL A 85 -13.27 7.47 -98.24
C VAL A 85 -12.39 6.24 -98.55
N GLN A 86 -11.63 6.25 -99.64
CA GLN A 86 -10.66 5.16 -99.90
C GLN A 86 -9.55 5.10 -98.84
N ASP A 87 -9.00 6.24 -98.43
CA ASP A 87 -7.98 6.30 -97.38
C ASP A 87 -8.51 5.77 -96.05
N ARG A 88 -9.73 6.18 -95.64
CA ARG A 88 -10.39 5.67 -94.43
C ARG A 88 -10.75 4.18 -94.51
N ILE A 89 -11.10 3.66 -95.69
CA ILE A 89 -11.28 2.21 -95.89
C ILE A 89 -9.96 1.47 -95.69
N GLN A 90 -8.85 1.99 -96.25
CA GLN A 90 -7.54 1.35 -96.13
C GLN A 90 -6.98 1.40 -94.70
N GLU A 91 -7.18 2.51 -93.98
CA GLU A 91 -6.93 2.65 -92.54
C GLU A 91 -7.77 1.65 -91.73
N THR A 92 -9.06 1.53 -92.03
CA THR A 92 -9.96 0.55 -91.37
C THR A 92 -9.48 -0.89 -91.57
N ILE A 93 -9.00 -1.24 -92.77
CA ILE A 93 -8.41 -2.55 -93.06
C ILE A 93 -7.14 -2.78 -92.22
N GLN A 94 -6.24 -1.80 -92.14
CA GLN A 94 -5.03 -1.90 -91.30
C GLN A 94 -5.35 -2.04 -89.81
N LEU A 95 -6.30 -1.25 -89.30
CA LEU A 95 -6.79 -1.36 -87.92
C LEU A 95 -7.44 -2.72 -87.64
N SER A 96 -8.20 -3.27 -88.61
CA SER A 96 -8.81 -4.61 -88.46
C SER A 96 -7.76 -5.73 -88.39
N ALA A 97 -6.68 -5.62 -89.17
CA ALA A 97 -5.57 -6.56 -89.14
C ALA A 97 -4.76 -6.45 -87.82
N SER A 98 -4.48 -5.23 -87.36
CA SER A 98 -3.82 -4.99 -86.07
C SER A 98 -4.67 -5.48 -84.90
N LYS A 99 -6.00 -5.31 -84.96
CA LYS A 99 -6.93 -5.85 -83.97
C LYS A 99 -6.91 -7.38 -83.95
N ALA A 100 -6.97 -8.04 -85.11
CA ALA A 100 -6.92 -9.50 -85.19
C ALA A 100 -5.61 -10.10 -84.66
N ALA A 101 -4.48 -9.40 -84.82
CA ALA A 101 -3.22 -9.77 -84.19
C ALA A 101 -3.27 -9.64 -82.65
N LEU A 102 -3.71 -8.49 -82.13
CA LEU A 102 -3.84 -8.28 -80.69
C LEU A 102 -4.87 -9.21 -80.02
N GLU A 103 -5.93 -9.60 -80.72
CA GLU A 103 -6.90 -10.61 -80.24
C GLU A 103 -6.29 -12.02 -80.21
N ALA A 104 -5.30 -12.34 -81.07
CA ALA A 104 -4.53 -13.57 -80.98
C ALA A 104 -3.54 -13.53 -79.81
N ASP A 105 -2.76 -12.45 -79.68
CA ASP A 105 -1.80 -12.28 -78.58
C ASP A 105 -2.50 -12.28 -77.20
N LEU A 106 -3.66 -11.64 -77.07
CA LEU A 106 -4.50 -11.68 -75.86
C LEU A 106 -5.05 -13.08 -75.56
N LYS A 107 -5.36 -13.87 -76.60
CA LYS A 107 -5.82 -15.25 -76.42
C LYS A 107 -4.69 -16.15 -75.94
N ASP A 108 -3.52 -16.05 -76.56
CA ASP A 108 -2.38 -16.92 -76.23
C ASP A 108 -1.81 -16.57 -74.84
N THR A 109 -1.66 -15.28 -74.52
CA THR A 109 -1.31 -14.82 -73.15
C THR A 109 -2.35 -15.24 -72.12
N ARG A 110 -3.66 -15.20 -72.44
CA ARG A 110 -4.70 -15.74 -71.55
C ARG A 110 -4.55 -17.24 -71.33
N THR A 111 -4.28 -18.04 -72.35
CA THR A 111 -4.06 -19.49 -72.17
C THR A 111 -2.80 -19.79 -71.34
N SER A 112 -1.74 -18.97 -71.45
CA SER A 112 -0.56 -19.05 -70.59
C SER A 112 -0.92 -18.72 -69.13
N LEU A 113 -1.64 -17.63 -68.88
CA LEU A 113 -2.10 -17.24 -67.54
C LEU A 113 -3.08 -18.25 -66.92
N GLU A 114 -3.95 -18.88 -67.70
CA GLU A 114 -4.82 -19.95 -67.20
C GLU A 114 -4.00 -21.23 -66.86
N HIS A 115 -2.93 -21.53 -67.60
CA HIS A 115 -2.00 -22.61 -67.24
C HIS A 115 -1.17 -22.28 -65.99
N GLU A 116 -0.64 -21.06 -65.86
CA GLU A 116 0.12 -20.62 -64.68
C GLU A 116 -0.76 -20.52 -63.44
N LYS A 117 -1.98 -19.96 -63.56
CA LYS A 117 -2.96 -19.95 -62.46
C LYS A 117 -3.33 -21.35 -62.03
N LYS A 118 -3.45 -22.30 -62.97
CA LYS A 118 -3.69 -23.71 -62.65
C LYS A 118 -2.52 -24.35 -61.91
N SER A 119 -1.28 -24.21 -62.40
CA SER A 119 -0.11 -24.79 -61.71
C SER A 119 0.16 -24.13 -60.36
N ALA A 120 -0.08 -22.84 -60.22
CA ALA A 120 -0.05 -22.13 -58.94
C ALA A 120 -1.15 -22.61 -57.98
N SER A 121 -2.36 -22.89 -58.48
CA SER A 121 -3.44 -23.47 -57.67
C SER A 121 -3.13 -24.90 -57.22
N GLU A 122 -2.57 -25.73 -58.09
CA GLU A 122 -2.16 -27.10 -57.75
C GLU A 122 -0.99 -27.11 -56.75
N ALA A 123 -0.04 -26.18 -56.90
CA ALA A 123 1.04 -25.97 -55.93
C ALA A 123 0.54 -25.42 -54.59
N ALA A 124 -0.42 -24.49 -54.60
CA ALA A 124 -1.04 -23.94 -53.38
C ALA A 124 -1.88 -24.99 -52.65
N GLU A 125 -2.63 -25.84 -53.37
CA GLU A 125 -3.39 -26.94 -52.77
C GLU A 125 -2.47 -28.02 -52.19
N ALA A 126 -1.33 -28.31 -52.85
CA ALA A 126 -0.30 -29.20 -52.31
C ALA A 126 0.38 -28.59 -51.05
N ALA A 127 0.71 -27.30 -51.08
CA ALA A 127 1.27 -26.59 -49.93
C ALA A 127 0.28 -26.52 -48.76
N ALA A 128 -1.01 -26.27 -49.04
CA ALA A 128 -2.07 -26.28 -48.03
C ALA A 128 -2.23 -27.67 -47.40
N LYS A 129 -2.28 -28.76 -48.20
CA LYS A 129 -2.35 -30.13 -47.68
C LYS A 129 -1.12 -30.53 -46.86
N HIS A 130 0.07 -30.07 -47.26
CA HIS A 130 1.30 -30.27 -46.48
C HIS A 130 1.30 -29.45 -45.18
N ALA A 131 0.79 -28.22 -45.21
CA ALA A 131 0.63 -27.37 -44.03
C ALA A 131 -0.42 -27.93 -43.05
N THR A 132 -1.56 -28.45 -43.53
CA THR A 132 -2.54 -29.13 -42.66
C THR A 132 -1.98 -30.43 -42.11
N GLN A 133 -1.23 -31.23 -42.89
CA GLN A 133 -0.58 -32.44 -42.37
C GLN A 133 0.50 -32.12 -41.30
N LEU A 134 1.28 -31.05 -41.50
CA LEU A 134 2.21 -30.56 -40.48
C LEU A 134 1.48 -30.00 -39.25
N ALA A 135 0.36 -29.31 -39.43
CA ALA A 135 -0.46 -28.82 -38.32
C ALA A 135 -1.13 -29.97 -37.54
N ASP A 136 -1.65 -31.00 -38.22
CA ASP A 136 -2.26 -32.18 -37.61
C ASP A 136 -1.22 -33.02 -36.86
N THR A 137 -0.02 -33.20 -37.42
CA THR A 137 1.09 -33.88 -36.73
C THR A 137 1.59 -33.07 -35.54
N ALA A 138 1.82 -31.76 -35.70
CA ALA A 138 2.21 -30.89 -34.58
C ALA A 138 1.13 -30.79 -33.50
N ALA A 139 -0.16 -30.77 -33.85
CA ALA A 139 -1.26 -30.78 -32.90
C ALA A 139 -1.36 -32.13 -32.17
N LYS A 140 -1.11 -33.25 -32.85
CA LYS A 140 -1.06 -34.59 -32.25
C LYS A 140 0.16 -34.75 -31.32
N GLU A 141 1.34 -34.31 -31.75
CA GLU A 141 2.56 -34.31 -30.92
C GLU A 141 2.41 -33.36 -29.72
N LEU A 142 1.81 -32.19 -29.89
CA LEU A 142 1.53 -31.24 -28.80
C LEU A 142 0.45 -31.79 -27.85
N ALA A 143 -0.57 -32.50 -28.35
CA ALA A 143 -1.56 -33.17 -27.53
C ALA A 143 -0.97 -34.37 -26.76
N GLU A 144 -0.10 -35.16 -27.38
CA GLU A 144 0.59 -36.29 -26.74
C GLU A 144 1.61 -35.78 -25.69
N LEU A 145 2.39 -34.75 -26.00
CA LEU A 145 3.33 -34.12 -25.06
C LEU A 145 2.62 -33.30 -23.97
N LYS A 146 1.41 -32.78 -24.24
CA LYS A 146 0.55 -32.20 -23.21
C LYS A 146 -0.02 -33.29 -22.30
N ALA A 147 -0.53 -34.39 -22.85
CA ALA A 147 -1.02 -35.53 -22.07
C ALA A 147 0.10 -36.20 -21.25
N GLU A 148 1.32 -36.30 -21.78
CA GLU A 148 2.51 -36.76 -21.03
C GLU A 148 2.85 -35.79 -19.90
N LYS A 149 2.83 -34.47 -20.15
CA LYS A 149 3.06 -33.46 -19.11
C LYS A 149 1.95 -33.42 -18.06
N GLU A 150 0.69 -33.61 -18.44
CA GLU A 150 -0.44 -33.66 -17.52
C GLU A 150 -0.43 -34.96 -16.69
N ALA A 151 -0.11 -36.11 -17.30
CA ALA A 151 0.11 -37.37 -16.59
C ALA A 151 1.31 -37.28 -15.63
N ARG A 152 2.42 -36.68 -16.06
CA ARG A 152 3.63 -36.47 -15.24
C ARG A 152 3.44 -35.40 -14.16
N LEU A 153 2.57 -34.41 -14.39
CA LEU A 153 2.12 -33.48 -13.35
C LEU A 153 1.22 -34.21 -12.35
N ALA A 154 0.29 -35.05 -12.80
CA ALA A 154 -0.56 -35.84 -11.91
C ALA A 154 0.24 -36.87 -11.10
N GLU A 155 1.25 -37.50 -11.69
CA GLU A 155 2.18 -38.42 -11.01
C GLU A 155 3.10 -37.68 -10.01
N LEU A 156 3.67 -36.53 -10.40
CA LEU A 156 4.46 -35.70 -9.49
C LEU A 156 3.61 -35.07 -8.39
N GLN A 157 2.35 -34.72 -8.67
CA GLN A 157 1.40 -34.21 -7.69
C GLN A 157 0.98 -35.32 -6.74
N LEU A 158 0.69 -36.54 -7.24
CA LEU A 158 0.41 -37.71 -6.41
C LEU A 158 1.62 -38.09 -5.54
N SER A 159 2.85 -38.02 -6.07
CA SER A 159 4.09 -38.21 -5.30
C SER A 159 4.18 -37.16 -4.20
N LYS A 160 4.04 -35.87 -4.54
CA LYS A 160 4.07 -34.76 -3.57
C LYS A 160 2.96 -34.83 -2.53
N ASP A 161 1.75 -35.23 -2.90
CA ASP A 161 0.62 -35.35 -1.97
C ASP A 161 0.77 -36.60 -1.09
N THR A 162 1.42 -37.66 -1.59
CA THR A 162 1.82 -38.82 -0.78
C THR A 162 2.95 -38.44 0.18
N GLU A 163 4.03 -37.82 -0.31
CA GLU A 163 5.14 -37.29 0.49
C GLU A 163 4.67 -36.26 1.52
N LEU A 164 3.72 -35.39 1.16
CA LEU A 164 3.12 -34.41 2.07
C LEU A 164 2.21 -35.09 3.09
N SER A 165 1.42 -36.09 2.70
CA SER A 165 0.60 -36.89 3.62
C SER A 165 1.46 -37.70 4.59
N GLU A 166 2.56 -38.30 4.12
CA GLU A 166 3.54 -39.01 4.94
C GLU A 166 4.31 -38.05 5.84
N LEU A 167 4.72 -36.87 5.36
CA LEU A 167 5.38 -35.82 6.15
C LEU A 167 4.41 -35.22 7.18
N GLN A 168 3.13 -35.04 6.84
CA GLN A 168 2.08 -34.61 7.77
C GLN A 168 1.82 -35.69 8.82
N HIS A 169 1.70 -36.97 8.44
CA HIS A 169 1.58 -38.06 9.40
C HIS A 169 2.81 -38.18 10.30
N ALA A 170 4.01 -38.04 9.75
CA ALA A 170 5.26 -38.02 10.51
C ALA A 170 5.29 -36.83 11.47
N LYS A 171 4.98 -35.61 11.01
CA LYS A 171 4.95 -34.41 11.85
C LYS A 171 3.83 -34.42 12.88
N VAL A 172 2.66 -34.97 12.59
CA VAL A 172 1.58 -35.18 13.58
C VAL A 172 1.98 -36.25 14.60
N THR A 173 2.69 -37.31 14.19
CA THR A 173 3.21 -38.33 15.11
C THR A 173 4.36 -37.79 15.97
N GLU A 174 5.25 -36.98 15.39
CA GLU A 174 6.34 -36.29 16.08
C GLU A 174 5.80 -35.23 17.04
N LEU A 175 4.78 -34.45 16.65
CA LEU A 175 4.08 -33.51 17.53
C LEU A 175 3.31 -34.24 18.63
N ALA A 176 2.66 -35.37 18.35
CA ALA A 176 2.01 -36.19 19.37
C ALA A 176 3.03 -36.80 20.35
N ALA A 177 4.18 -37.25 19.85
CA ALA A 177 5.28 -37.75 20.68
C ALA A 177 5.94 -36.64 21.52
N LEU A 178 6.13 -35.44 20.96
CA LEU A 178 6.63 -34.25 21.67
C LEU A 178 5.60 -33.70 22.66
N GLN A 179 4.30 -33.77 22.35
CA GLN A 179 3.23 -33.40 23.27
C GLN A 179 3.18 -34.39 24.43
N LEU A 180 3.20 -35.69 24.16
CA LEU A 180 3.29 -36.74 25.19
C LEU A 180 4.56 -36.58 26.03
N ALA A 181 5.71 -36.33 25.41
CA ALA A 181 6.98 -36.12 26.09
C ALA A 181 6.95 -34.88 27.00
N LYS A 182 6.36 -33.77 26.53
CA LYS A 182 6.14 -32.56 27.35
C LYS A 182 5.13 -32.79 28.46
N GLU A 183 4.09 -33.58 28.23
CA GLU A 183 3.10 -33.93 29.27
C GLU A 183 3.73 -34.84 30.33
N THR A 184 4.62 -35.77 29.95
CA THR A 184 5.41 -36.55 30.92
C THR A 184 6.47 -35.70 31.62
N GLU A 185 7.21 -34.84 30.92
CA GLU A 185 8.21 -33.95 31.51
C GLU A 185 7.57 -32.93 32.47
N LEU A 186 6.39 -32.40 32.13
CA LEU A 186 5.63 -31.49 32.99
C LEU A 186 5.01 -32.23 34.18
N ALA A 187 4.55 -33.47 34.01
CA ALA A 187 4.11 -34.31 35.12
C ALA A 187 5.27 -34.71 36.05
N GLU A 188 6.44 -35.02 35.50
CA GLU A 188 7.67 -35.28 36.27
C GLU A 188 8.13 -34.02 37.00
N LEU A 189 8.24 -32.87 36.33
CA LEU A 189 8.55 -31.57 36.96
C LEU A 189 7.52 -31.14 38.00
N GLN A 190 6.24 -31.51 37.81
CA GLN A 190 5.20 -31.25 38.82
C GLN A 190 5.35 -32.18 40.03
N ALA A 191 5.58 -33.47 39.83
CA ALA A 191 5.84 -34.43 40.91
C ALA A 191 7.13 -34.07 41.68
N ASP A 192 8.20 -33.72 40.97
CA ASP A 192 9.49 -33.26 41.49
C ASP A 192 9.36 -31.92 42.25
N LYS A 193 8.48 -31.02 41.79
CA LYS A 193 8.10 -29.79 42.51
C LYS A 193 7.24 -30.07 43.75
N GLU A 194 6.31 -31.02 43.69
CA GLU A 194 5.49 -31.43 44.83
C GLU A 194 6.34 -32.17 45.89
N GLU A 195 7.30 -33.00 45.48
CA GLU A 195 8.30 -33.60 46.35
C GLU A 195 9.22 -32.53 46.97
N LYS A 196 9.74 -31.59 46.17
CA LYS A 196 10.57 -30.48 46.67
C LYS A 196 9.79 -29.55 47.62
N LEU A 197 8.49 -29.33 47.39
CA LEU A 197 7.61 -28.61 48.32
C LEU A 197 7.36 -29.41 49.60
N ALA A 198 7.11 -30.72 49.51
CA ALA A 198 6.94 -31.58 50.68
C ALA A 198 8.24 -31.69 51.51
N ALA A 199 9.40 -31.79 50.84
CA ALA A 199 10.72 -31.81 51.47
C ALA A 199 11.05 -30.46 52.12
N LEU A 200 10.76 -29.32 51.46
CA LEU A 200 10.99 -27.99 52.01
C LEU A 200 10.01 -27.63 53.13
N GLN A 201 8.76 -28.11 53.06
CA GLN A 201 7.80 -28.01 54.17
C GLN A 201 8.28 -28.84 55.36
N LYS A 202 8.63 -30.12 55.16
CA LYS A 202 9.20 -30.98 56.20
C LYS A 202 10.48 -30.41 56.79
N ALA A 203 11.35 -29.82 55.98
CA ALA A 203 12.57 -29.15 56.45
C ALA A 203 12.24 -27.94 57.33
N LYS A 204 11.29 -27.08 56.92
CA LYS A 204 10.80 -25.96 57.74
C LYS A 204 10.12 -26.40 59.03
N ASP A 205 9.34 -27.46 59.00
CA ASP A 205 8.69 -28.02 60.20
C ASP A 205 9.73 -28.64 61.15
N THR A 206 10.82 -29.19 60.61
CA THR A 206 11.98 -29.67 61.37
C THR A 206 12.78 -28.50 61.97
N GLU A 207 13.10 -27.48 61.18
CA GLU A 207 13.78 -26.24 61.61
C GLU A 207 12.95 -25.48 62.66
N LEU A 208 11.62 -25.46 62.53
CA LEU A 208 10.71 -24.92 63.56
C LEU A 208 10.71 -25.75 64.83
N ALA A 209 10.72 -27.08 64.74
CA ALA A 209 10.81 -27.96 65.90
C ALA A 209 12.17 -27.85 66.60
N GLU A 210 13.26 -27.72 65.84
CA GLU A 210 14.62 -27.48 66.36
C GLU A 210 14.73 -26.09 67.00
N LEU A 211 14.25 -25.02 66.35
CA LEU A 211 14.20 -23.67 66.94
C LEU A 211 13.26 -23.57 68.14
N GLN A 212 12.23 -24.41 68.23
CA GLN A 212 11.37 -24.49 69.41
C GLN A 212 12.07 -25.25 70.53
N ALA A 213 12.70 -26.39 70.27
CA ALA A 213 13.46 -27.15 71.25
C ALA A 213 14.67 -26.36 71.77
N GLU A 214 15.36 -25.62 70.90
CA GLU A 214 16.44 -24.68 71.26
C GLU A 214 15.92 -23.55 72.16
N LYS A 215 14.76 -22.96 71.85
CA LYS A 215 14.14 -21.94 72.72
C LYS A 215 13.65 -22.49 74.05
N GLU A 216 13.10 -23.70 74.07
CA GLU A 216 12.70 -24.38 75.30
C GLU A 216 13.94 -24.73 76.16
N THR A 217 15.05 -25.09 75.53
CA THR A 217 16.36 -25.32 76.18
C THR A 217 16.93 -24.02 76.72
N GLN A 218 17.07 -22.96 75.91
CA GLN A 218 17.53 -21.64 76.34
C GLN A 218 16.65 -21.05 77.46
N LEU A 219 15.34 -21.30 77.44
CA LEU A 219 14.43 -20.84 78.49
C LEU A 219 14.57 -21.66 79.77
N ALA A 220 14.85 -22.97 79.68
CA ALA A 220 15.22 -23.80 80.82
C ALA A 220 16.58 -23.41 81.41
N GLU A 221 17.60 -23.15 80.58
CA GLU A 221 18.91 -22.64 81.00
C GLU A 221 18.81 -21.26 81.66
N LEU A 222 18.04 -20.33 81.08
CA LEU A 222 17.79 -19.01 81.66
C LEU A 222 17.02 -19.12 83.00
N GLN A 223 16.13 -20.09 83.14
CA GLN A 223 15.43 -20.37 84.40
C GLN A 223 16.40 -20.96 85.43
N GLN A 224 17.21 -21.96 85.06
CA GLN A 224 18.23 -22.55 85.92
C GLN A 224 19.29 -21.52 86.36
N ALA A 225 19.69 -20.61 85.46
CA ALA A 225 20.61 -19.52 85.79
C ALA A 225 19.99 -18.54 86.80
N LYS A 226 18.72 -18.16 86.65
CA LYS A 226 17.99 -17.32 87.62
C LYS A 226 17.78 -18.01 88.97
N ASP A 227 17.49 -19.31 88.97
CA ASP A 227 17.34 -20.08 90.20
C ASP A 227 18.70 -20.25 90.91
N THR A 228 19.79 -20.38 90.14
CA THR A 228 21.17 -20.37 90.67
C THR A 228 21.53 -19.00 91.24
N GLU A 229 21.27 -17.90 90.53
CA GLU A 229 21.47 -16.53 91.01
C GLU A 229 20.62 -16.23 92.25
N LEU A 230 19.40 -16.80 92.35
CA LEU A 230 18.56 -16.72 93.54
C LEU A 230 19.11 -17.50 94.72
N GLU A 231 19.70 -18.68 94.52
CA GLU A 231 20.38 -19.44 95.58
C GLU A 231 21.71 -18.80 95.99
N GLU A 232 22.49 -18.26 95.06
CA GLU A 232 23.68 -17.45 95.39
C GLU A 232 23.30 -16.19 96.18
N LEU A 233 22.21 -15.51 95.79
CA LEU A 233 21.69 -14.36 96.53
C LEU A 233 21.08 -14.75 97.90
N ARG A 234 20.54 -15.97 98.05
CA ARG A 234 20.12 -16.53 99.34
C ARG A 234 21.34 -16.80 100.23
N ALA A 235 22.33 -17.53 99.72
CA ALA A 235 23.58 -17.82 100.43
C ALA A 235 24.34 -16.54 100.81
N ALA A 236 24.41 -15.54 99.93
CA ALA A 236 25.02 -14.23 100.22
C ALA A 236 24.24 -13.43 101.28
N LYS A 237 22.91 -13.57 101.34
CA LYS A 237 22.10 -12.98 102.42
C LYS A 237 22.23 -13.75 103.72
N GLU A 238 22.33 -15.07 103.68
CA GLU A 238 22.46 -15.92 104.87
C GLU A 238 23.86 -15.82 105.49
N THR A 239 24.91 -15.69 104.68
CA THR A 239 26.26 -15.30 105.15
C THR A 239 26.28 -13.88 105.70
N ALA A 240 25.69 -12.89 105.03
CA ALA A 240 25.58 -11.53 105.59
C ALA A 240 24.75 -11.47 106.89
N ILE A 241 23.72 -12.31 107.04
CA ILE A 241 22.98 -12.49 108.29
C ILE A 241 23.89 -13.14 109.35
N ALA A 242 24.66 -14.17 109.01
CA ALA A 242 25.61 -14.82 109.92
C ALA A 242 26.75 -13.87 110.35
N GLU A 243 27.25 -13.01 109.47
CA GLU A 243 28.22 -11.96 109.79
C GLU A 243 27.60 -10.89 110.69
N LEU A 244 26.38 -10.43 110.43
CA LEU A 244 25.65 -9.53 111.33
C LEU A 244 25.32 -10.18 112.68
N GLN A 245 25.08 -11.48 112.71
CA GLN A 245 24.86 -12.25 113.93
C GLN A 245 26.17 -12.35 114.73
N LEU A 246 27.28 -12.73 114.09
CA LEU A 246 28.61 -12.80 114.71
C LEU A 246 29.12 -11.41 115.15
N SER A 247 28.79 -10.35 114.40
CA SER A 247 29.02 -8.96 114.80
C SER A 247 28.22 -8.60 116.06
N LYS A 248 26.93 -8.99 116.15
CA LYS A 248 26.12 -8.79 117.35
C LYS A 248 26.57 -9.65 118.52
N ASP A 249 27.03 -10.87 118.28
CA ASP A 249 27.51 -11.77 119.32
C ASP A 249 28.89 -11.34 119.84
N THR A 250 29.72 -10.68 119.01
CA THR A 250 30.96 -10.01 119.46
C THR A 250 30.70 -8.64 120.11
N GLU A 251 29.70 -7.88 119.67
CA GLU A 251 29.20 -6.70 120.41
C GLU A 251 28.63 -7.12 121.78
N LEU A 252 27.87 -8.20 121.86
CA LEU A 252 27.36 -8.76 123.11
C LEU A 252 28.49 -9.33 123.99
N ALA A 253 29.52 -9.96 123.40
CA ALA A 253 30.69 -10.42 124.16
C ALA A 253 31.54 -9.24 124.69
N THR A 254 31.64 -8.14 123.95
CA THR A 254 32.31 -6.91 124.43
C THR A 254 31.46 -6.17 125.46
N LEU A 255 30.13 -6.17 125.34
CA LEU A 255 29.22 -5.67 126.39
C LEU A 255 29.22 -6.55 127.65
N GLN A 256 29.33 -7.87 127.48
CA GLN A 256 29.41 -8.82 128.59
C GLN A 256 30.76 -8.69 129.30
N THR A 257 31.89 -8.66 128.58
CA THR A 257 33.20 -8.41 129.20
C THR A 257 33.32 -7.01 129.80
N ALA A 258 32.69 -5.98 129.22
CA ALA A 258 32.57 -4.66 129.85
C ALA A 258 31.76 -4.72 131.15
N LYS A 259 30.66 -5.47 131.19
CA LYS A 259 29.88 -5.70 132.42
C LYS A 259 30.60 -6.56 133.45
N ASP A 260 31.36 -7.56 133.03
CA ASP A 260 32.16 -8.39 133.92
C ASP A 260 33.37 -7.59 134.45
N THR A 261 33.87 -6.61 133.70
CA THR A 261 34.83 -5.60 134.18
C THR A 261 34.17 -4.63 135.15
N GLU A 262 32.97 -4.10 134.86
CA GLU A 262 32.21 -3.23 135.78
C GLU A 262 31.81 -3.98 137.06
N LEU A 263 31.50 -5.28 136.98
CA LEU A 263 31.28 -6.16 138.12
C LEU A 263 32.57 -6.47 138.87
N ALA A 264 33.71 -6.64 138.19
CA ALA A 264 35.02 -6.78 138.82
C ALA A 264 35.45 -5.49 139.52
N ASP A 265 35.18 -4.32 138.95
CA ASP A 265 35.42 -3.01 139.56
C ASP A 265 34.48 -2.78 140.76
N LEU A 266 33.19 -3.14 140.66
CA LEU A 266 32.26 -3.10 141.79
C LEU A 266 32.58 -4.16 142.86
N GLN A 267 33.18 -5.29 142.48
CA GLN A 267 33.68 -6.27 143.43
C GLN A 267 34.97 -5.81 144.08
N ALA A 268 35.89 -5.18 143.35
CA ALA A 268 37.08 -4.53 143.89
C ALA A 268 36.73 -3.33 144.79
N GLU A 269 35.69 -2.56 144.47
CA GLU A 269 35.18 -1.48 145.33
C GLU A 269 34.52 -2.06 146.60
N LYS A 270 33.82 -3.19 146.49
CA LYS A 270 33.31 -3.93 147.66
C LYS A 270 34.43 -4.54 148.49
N GLU A 271 35.44 -5.15 147.88
CA GLU A 271 36.59 -5.75 148.56
C GLU A 271 37.49 -4.67 149.18
N ALA A 272 37.61 -3.49 148.56
CA ALA A 272 38.23 -2.32 149.17
C ALA A 272 37.42 -1.79 150.37
N LYS A 273 36.09 -1.70 150.27
CA LYS A 273 35.22 -1.35 151.42
C LYS A 273 35.18 -2.42 152.51
N LEU A 274 35.37 -3.69 152.14
CA LEU A 274 35.46 -4.82 153.08
C LEU A 274 36.86 -4.87 153.71
N ALA A 275 37.90 -4.44 153.00
CA ALA A 275 39.24 -4.18 153.53
C ALA A 275 39.28 -2.94 154.43
N GLU A 276 38.57 -1.84 154.12
CA GLU A 276 38.35 -0.73 155.05
C GLU A 276 37.58 -1.19 156.29
N LEU A 277 36.57 -2.06 156.14
CA LEU A 277 35.81 -2.61 157.26
C LEU A 277 36.63 -3.62 158.09
N GLN A 278 37.52 -4.38 157.45
CA GLN A 278 38.50 -5.24 158.13
C GLN A 278 39.53 -4.38 158.84
N GLN A 279 40.11 -3.37 158.19
CA GLN A 279 41.08 -2.45 158.80
C GLN A 279 40.44 -1.66 159.96
N SER A 280 39.18 -1.26 159.84
CA SER A 280 38.38 -0.67 160.91
C SER A 280 38.21 -1.65 162.09
N LYS A 281 37.92 -2.92 161.81
CA LYS A 281 37.78 -3.96 162.85
C LYS A 281 39.12 -4.46 163.40
N GLU A 282 40.19 -4.36 162.63
CA GLU A 282 41.56 -4.61 163.06
C GLU A 282 42.12 -3.42 163.84
N THR A 283 41.63 -2.19 163.63
CA THR A 283 41.86 -1.07 164.57
C THR A 283 41.02 -1.20 165.83
N GLU A 284 39.74 -1.58 165.76
CA GLU A 284 38.95 -1.90 166.99
C GLU A 284 39.55 -3.09 167.76
N LEU A 285 40.05 -4.12 167.06
CA LEU A 285 40.76 -5.24 167.67
C LEU A 285 42.16 -4.85 168.14
N ALA A 286 42.88 -3.95 167.46
CA ALA A 286 44.17 -3.46 167.93
C ALA A 286 44.02 -2.53 169.14
N ASP A 287 42.94 -1.76 169.27
CA ASP A 287 42.63 -0.99 170.48
C ASP A 287 42.22 -1.92 171.62
N LEU A 288 41.40 -2.94 171.35
CA LEU A 288 41.08 -4.01 172.33
C LEU A 288 42.29 -4.87 172.71
N GLN A 289 43.23 -5.06 171.79
CA GLN A 289 44.45 -5.83 172.00
C GLN A 289 45.47 -4.98 172.75
N ALA A 290 45.69 -3.71 172.38
CA ALA A 290 46.52 -2.77 173.12
C ALA A 290 46.00 -2.56 174.55
N ALA A 291 44.68 -2.47 174.76
CA ALA A 291 44.09 -2.44 176.10
C ALA A 291 44.36 -3.72 176.91
N LYS A 292 44.34 -4.89 176.26
CA LYS A 292 44.78 -6.16 176.87
C LYS A 292 46.29 -6.25 177.06
N GLU A 293 47.08 -5.64 176.19
CA GLU A 293 48.53 -5.69 176.19
C GLU A 293 49.10 -4.74 177.25
N THR A 294 48.42 -3.64 177.57
CA THR A 294 48.64 -2.89 178.83
C THR A 294 48.29 -3.73 180.07
N ALA A 295 47.21 -4.51 180.03
CA ALA A 295 46.84 -5.41 181.14
C ALA A 295 47.75 -6.65 181.26
N ILE A 296 48.45 -7.03 180.19
CA ILE A 296 49.47 -8.09 180.16
C ILE A 296 50.86 -7.52 180.54
N ALA A 297 51.15 -6.25 180.23
CA ALA A 297 52.37 -5.57 180.68
C ALA A 297 52.43 -5.48 182.22
N ASP A 298 51.32 -5.14 182.87
CA ASP A 298 51.18 -5.18 184.33
C ASP A 298 51.32 -6.60 184.93
N LEU A 299 51.23 -7.66 184.10
CA LEU A 299 51.25 -9.07 184.53
C LEU A 299 52.57 -9.79 184.20
N THR A 300 53.20 -9.49 183.06
CA THR A 300 54.59 -9.91 182.74
C THR A 300 55.57 -9.32 183.75
N ALA A 301 55.33 -8.08 184.21
CA ALA A 301 55.97 -7.48 185.38
C ALA A 301 55.90 -8.31 186.69
N THR A 302 55.06 -9.37 186.75
CA THR A 302 54.98 -10.31 187.87
C THR A 302 55.36 -11.76 187.53
N LYS A 303 55.44 -12.13 186.24
CA LYS A 303 55.75 -13.51 185.79
C LYS A 303 57.09 -13.69 185.08
N ASP A 304 57.79 -12.62 184.73
CA ASP A 304 59.21 -12.67 184.34
C ASP A 304 60.16 -13.04 185.52
N GLY A 305 59.60 -13.36 186.70
CA GLY A 305 60.29 -14.09 187.77
C GLY A 305 60.37 -15.62 187.57
N GLU A 306 59.73 -16.20 186.55
CA GLU A 306 59.66 -17.66 186.32
C GLU A 306 60.33 -18.15 185.02
N ILE A 307 61.07 -17.29 184.30
CA ILE A 307 61.97 -17.75 183.22
C ILE A 307 63.17 -18.50 183.84
N ALA A 308 63.04 -19.83 183.97
CA ALA A 308 64.08 -20.68 184.58
C ALA A 308 64.22 -22.14 184.05
N ASP A 309 63.29 -22.70 183.24
CA ASP A 309 63.04 -24.17 183.16
C ASP A 309 63.12 -24.85 181.74
N LEU A 310 62.25 -25.84 181.42
CA LEU A 310 62.49 -26.96 180.48
C LEU A 310 61.58 -27.02 179.22
N THR A 311 61.77 -27.98 178.29
CA THR A 311 62.81 -28.02 177.23
C THR A 311 62.68 -29.26 176.29
N ALA A 312 62.78 -29.03 174.96
CA ALA A 312 63.13 -29.95 173.83
C ALA A 312 62.21 -31.12 173.34
N LYS A 313 62.21 -31.39 171.98
CA LYS A 313 62.52 -32.70 171.25
C LYS A 313 61.57 -33.28 170.08
N LYS A 314 62.00 -33.22 168.77
CA LYS A 314 61.87 -34.17 167.55
C LYS A 314 60.48 -34.55 166.88
N ASP A 315 60.24 -35.13 165.64
CA ASP A 315 60.91 -35.55 164.32
C ASP A 315 59.89 -35.91 163.14
N GLY A 316 60.28 -36.33 161.88
CA GLY A 316 59.39 -36.79 160.73
C GLY A 316 60.03 -37.35 159.37
N GLU A 317 59.27 -37.90 158.36
CA GLU A 317 59.75 -38.71 157.15
C GLU A 317 58.80 -38.79 155.86
N ILE A 318 59.21 -39.24 154.61
CA ILE A 318 58.52 -39.12 153.24
C ILE A 318 58.85 -40.23 152.13
N ALA A 319 58.00 -40.46 151.06
CA ALA A 319 58.14 -41.30 149.78
C ALA A 319 57.05 -40.93 148.67
N ASP A 320 56.79 -41.41 147.40
CA ASP A 320 57.34 -42.16 146.18
C ASP A 320 56.23 -42.23 145.03
N LEU A 321 56.25 -42.68 143.72
CA LEU A 321 57.19 -42.98 142.55
C LEU A 321 56.47 -43.32 141.15
N THR A 322 57.14 -43.17 139.96
CA THR A 322 56.96 -43.80 138.57
C THR A 322 55.70 -43.59 137.63
N ALA A 323 55.61 -43.92 136.29
CA ALA A 323 56.50 -43.89 135.05
C ALA A 323 55.84 -44.35 133.66
N ALA A 324 56.42 -44.00 132.47
CA ALA A 324 56.30 -44.59 131.06
C ALA A 324 54.98 -44.37 130.20
N LYS A 325 54.76 -44.62 128.86
CA LYS A 325 55.44 -44.85 127.50
C LYS A 325 54.31 -44.92 126.38
N ASP A 326 54.35 -44.91 125.01
CA ASP A 326 55.25 -44.78 123.79
C ASP A 326 54.41 -44.17 122.59
N GLY A 327 54.61 -44.14 121.23
CA GLY A 327 55.52 -44.60 120.11
C GLY A 327 54.69 -44.59 118.76
N GLU A 328 55.08 -44.65 117.46
CA GLU A 328 56.30 -44.59 116.58
C GLU A 328 55.88 -44.36 115.06
N ILE A 329 56.72 -43.91 114.08
CA ILE A 329 56.33 -43.36 112.71
C ILE A 329 57.35 -43.66 111.54
N ALA A 330 56.96 -43.61 110.23
CA ALA A 330 57.85 -43.58 109.02
C ALA A 330 57.26 -42.92 107.70
N ASP A 331 58.06 -42.84 106.61
CA ASP A 331 58.09 -41.78 105.53
C ASP A 331 58.53 -42.29 104.08
N LEU A 332 58.98 -41.51 103.05
CA LEU A 332 58.39 -40.49 102.12
C LEU A 332 59.40 -40.10 100.95
N GLN A 333 58.93 -39.47 99.84
CA GLN A 333 59.65 -38.47 98.97
C GLN A 333 60.99 -38.85 98.24
N ALA A 334 61.67 -37.98 97.45
CA ALA A 334 61.26 -37.16 96.28
C ALA A 334 62.49 -36.53 95.52
N ALA A 335 62.36 -36.30 94.19
CA ALA A 335 63.27 -35.53 93.31
C ALA A 335 64.72 -36.11 93.11
N LYS A 336 65.61 -35.63 92.21
CA LYS A 336 65.64 -34.40 91.37
C LYS A 336 66.53 -34.52 90.10
N ALA A 337 65.93 -34.30 88.91
CA ALA A 337 66.37 -33.65 87.65
C ALA A 337 67.85 -33.58 87.13
N ALA A 338 67.94 -33.30 85.82
CA ALA A 338 69.10 -33.11 84.91
C ALA A 338 69.65 -34.42 84.27
N VAL A 339 69.80 -34.60 82.93
CA VAL A 339 70.08 -33.73 81.76
C VAL A 339 71.56 -33.29 81.72
N GLU A 340 72.37 -33.54 80.68
CA GLU A 340 72.10 -33.91 79.27
C GLU A 340 73.09 -34.98 78.70
N GLU A 341 73.03 -35.16 77.37
CA GLU A 341 73.99 -35.74 76.40
C GLU A 341 75.46 -36.00 76.82
N GLU A 342 76.16 -37.00 76.23
CA GLU A 342 76.21 -37.25 74.79
C GLU A 342 76.47 -38.73 74.37
N LYS A 343 76.32 -38.99 73.06
CA LYS A 343 77.09 -39.97 72.28
C LYS A 343 76.74 -41.48 72.32
N LYS A 344 75.51 -41.77 71.89
CA LYS A 344 75.27 -42.52 70.63
C LYS A 344 76.19 -43.73 70.30
N LYS A 345 75.82 -44.88 70.87
CA LYS A 345 75.58 -46.19 70.23
C LYS A 345 76.61 -46.73 69.18
N ALA A 346 77.39 -47.71 69.64
CA ALA A 346 77.87 -48.93 68.94
C ALA A 346 77.99 -50.02 70.05
N GLU A 347 77.40 -51.20 69.94
CA GLU A 347 78.00 -52.43 69.35
C GLU A 347 79.28 -52.86 70.10
N GLU A 348 79.20 -53.92 70.93
CA GLU A 348 79.42 -55.34 70.58
C GLU A 348 80.91 -55.69 70.48
N ASP A 349 81.43 -56.77 71.09
CA ASP A 349 80.89 -57.65 72.13
C ASP A 349 82.06 -58.41 72.83
N ALA A 350 81.75 -59.35 73.72
CA ALA A 350 82.66 -60.31 74.38
C ALA A 350 83.61 -59.72 75.46
N ALA A 351 83.80 -60.27 76.67
CA ALA A 351 83.75 -61.65 77.18
C ALA A 351 84.94 -62.53 76.73
N ALA A 352 85.68 -63.24 77.60
CA ALA A 352 85.65 -63.30 79.06
C ALA A 352 86.99 -63.84 79.62
N ALA A 353 87.14 -63.83 80.95
CA ALA A 353 88.21 -64.44 81.74
C ALA A 353 89.61 -63.78 81.58
N ALA A 354 90.43 -63.57 82.62
CA ALA A 354 90.82 -64.46 83.73
C ALA A 354 91.56 -65.71 83.23
N GLU A 355 92.65 -66.17 83.86
CA GLU A 355 93.03 -66.05 85.27
C GLU A 355 94.56 -65.98 85.43
N VAL A 356 95.09 -65.36 86.51
CA VAL A 356 96.54 -65.15 86.70
C VAL A 356 96.98 -65.43 88.13
N ALA A 357 97.73 -66.54 88.30
CA ALA A 357 98.75 -66.84 89.32
C ALA A 357 98.36 -66.74 90.84
N ALA A 358 99.04 -67.39 91.80
CA ALA A 358 100.32 -68.09 91.80
C ALA A 358 100.35 -69.21 92.89
N GLN A 359 101.43 -70.00 92.95
CA GLN A 359 101.77 -70.91 94.05
C GLN A 359 103.04 -70.44 94.78
N GLU A 360 103.17 -70.70 96.09
CA GLU A 360 104.48 -71.03 96.70
C GLU A 360 104.35 -71.69 98.10
N ILE A 361 105.44 -72.33 98.57
CA ILE A 361 105.73 -72.87 99.92
C ILE A 361 104.87 -74.09 100.37
N ALA A 362 105.32 -75.33 100.62
CA ALA A 362 106.61 -76.04 100.82
C ALA A 362 106.97 -76.45 102.29
N SER A 363 107.18 -77.75 102.53
CA SER A 363 108.09 -78.34 103.55
C SER A 363 108.17 -79.89 103.42
N LEU A 364 109.20 -80.54 104.02
CA LEU A 364 109.65 -81.93 103.75
C LEU A 364 109.85 -82.79 105.02
N SER A 365 109.78 -84.14 104.87
CA SER A 365 110.16 -85.21 105.83
C SER A 365 109.86 -86.60 105.21
N GLU A 366 110.56 -87.73 105.38
CA GLU A 366 111.95 -88.13 105.73
C GLU A 366 112.15 -89.59 105.18
N ALA A 367 113.34 -90.21 105.32
CA ALA A 367 113.70 -91.49 104.68
C ALA A 367 114.38 -92.53 105.61
N LYS A 368 115.20 -93.45 105.03
CA LYS A 368 116.04 -94.52 105.66
C LYS A 368 115.30 -95.76 106.23
N THR A 369 115.89 -96.95 106.42
CA THR A 369 117.31 -97.43 106.31
C THR A 369 117.42 -98.96 106.04
N GLY A 370 118.63 -99.45 105.69
CA GLY A 370 119.08 -100.85 105.91
C GLY A 370 119.22 -101.68 104.62
N LEU A 371 120.38 -102.19 104.17
CA LEU A 371 121.77 -102.29 104.69
C LEU A 371 122.06 -103.48 105.64
N GLU A 372 122.17 -104.67 105.06
CA GLU A 372 123.01 -105.83 105.42
C GLU A 372 123.05 -106.72 104.15
N THR A 373 124.14 -107.32 103.65
CA THR A 373 125.37 -107.89 104.26
C THR A 373 126.56 -107.87 103.27
N ASP A 374 127.79 -108.00 103.77
CA ASP A 374 129.03 -108.04 102.97
C ASP A 374 129.28 -109.36 102.23
N LYS A 375 129.82 -109.30 101.00
CA LYS A 375 130.78 -110.34 100.54
C LYS A 375 131.72 -110.02 99.36
N ALA A 376 131.25 -109.33 98.32
CA ALA A 376 131.95 -109.33 97.01
C ALA A 376 132.96 -108.18 96.76
N ASN A 377 133.17 -107.30 97.74
CA ASN A 377 133.68 -105.94 97.49
C ASN A 377 135.19 -105.81 97.17
N ASN A 378 135.87 -106.87 96.72
CA ASN A 378 137.30 -106.87 96.39
C ASN A 378 137.63 -107.53 95.02
N GLU A 379 136.64 -107.79 94.16
CA GLU A 379 136.86 -107.91 92.70
C GLU A 379 136.81 -106.53 92.00
N ALA A 380 136.72 -105.45 92.79
CA ALA A 380 136.34 -104.09 92.37
C ALA A 380 137.28 -103.43 91.34
N GLU A 381 138.55 -103.80 91.26
CA GLU A 381 139.50 -103.20 90.30
C GLU A 381 139.35 -103.74 88.87
N ILE A 382 138.53 -104.77 88.65
CA ILE A 382 138.14 -105.26 87.31
C ILE A 382 136.83 -104.61 86.83
N ALA A 383 136.03 -104.02 87.74
CA ALA A 383 134.80 -103.31 87.39
C ALA A 383 135.06 -101.92 86.77
N THR A 384 136.04 -101.18 87.28
CA THR A 384 136.33 -99.78 86.89
C THR A 384 136.76 -99.57 85.44
N LEU A 385 137.23 -100.61 84.74
CA LEU A 385 137.50 -100.57 83.30
C LEU A 385 136.28 -100.90 82.44
N LYS A 386 135.14 -101.28 83.04
CA LYS A 386 133.92 -101.66 82.35
C LYS A 386 132.92 -100.51 82.24
N ASP A 387 132.79 -99.70 83.29
CA ASP A 387 131.85 -98.56 83.33
C ASP A 387 132.20 -97.47 82.31
N ASN A 388 133.51 -97.23 82.07
CA ASN A 388 133.98 -96.29 81.05
C ASN A 388 133.59 -96.67 79.61
N VAL A 389 133.24 -97.94 79.35
CA VAL A 389 132.73 -98.38 78.03
C VAL A 389 131.23 -98.10 77.90
N ALA A 390 130.45 -98.30 78.97
CA ALA A 390 129.01 -98.02 78.99
C ALA A 390 128.73 -96.52 78.75
N SER A 391 129.50 -95.63 79.39
CA SER A 391 129.36 -94.18 79.26
C SER A 391 129.51 -93.65 77.83
N LEU A 392 130.16 -94.40 76.91
CA LEU A 392 130.38 -93.96 75.52
C LEU A 392 129.33 -94.49 74.54
N GLU A 393 128.61 -95.57 74.86
CA GLU A 393 127.47 -96.03 74.04
C GLU A 393 126.22 -95.17 74.29
N GLU A 394 126.00 -94.72 75.53
CA GLU A 394 124.86 -93.87 75.90
C GLU A 394 124.88 -92.50 75.18
N VAL A 395 126.05 -91.83 75.16
CA VAL A 395 126.24 -90.56 74.44
C VAL A 395 126.05 -90.71 72.92
N LYS A 396 126.35 -91.89 72.37
CA LYS A 396 126.16 -92.16 70.93
C LYS A 396 124.68 -92.32 70.56
N ALA A 397 123.87 -92.90 71.45
CA ALA A 397 122.43 -93.09 71.21
C ALA A 397 121.69 -91.75 71.08
N GLY A 398 121.92 -90.83 72.03
CA GLY A 398 121.25 -89.52 72.04
C GLY A 398 121.60 -88.61 70.86
N LEU A 399 122.74 -88.82 70.19
CA LEU A 399 123.14 -87.98 69.04
C LEU A 399 122.40 -88.35 67.74
N GLU A 400 122.08 -89.62 67.53
CA GLU A 400 121.28 -90.07 66.38
C GLU A 400 119.80 -89.67 66.50
N GLU A 401 119.26 -89.59 67.72
CA GLU A 401 117.88 -89.13 67.97
C GLU A 401 117.70 -87.64 67.60
N VAL A 402 118.67 -86.79 67.92
CA VAL A 402 118.63 -85.36 67.51
C VAL A 402 118.71 -85.21 65.99
N LYS A 403 119.47 -86.08 65.31
CA LYS A 403 119.61 -86.05 63.85
C LYS A 403 118.29 -86.35 63.15
N THR A 404 117.56 -87.39 63.57
CA THR A 404 116.29 -87.78 62.92
C THR A 404 115.18 -86.76 63.13
N ASN A 405 115.13 -86.08 64.28
CA ASN A 405 114.18 -84.99 64.52
C ASN A 405 114.40 -83.80 63.58
N ASN A 406 115.66 -83.37 63.38
CA ASN A 406 115.99 -82.27 62.47
C ASN A 406 115.67 -82.63 61.00
N GLU A 407 115.91 -83.88 60.59
CA GLU A 407 115.56 -84.38 59.24
C GLU A 407 114.04 -84.38 59.00
N ALA A 408 113.23 -84.60 60.05
CA ALA A 408 111.77 -84.53 59.97
C ALA A 408 111.21 -83.09 59.96
N GLU A 409 111.87 -82.14 60.63
CA GLU A 409 111.42 -80.73 60.67
C GLU A 409 111.69 -80.00 59.35
N ILE A 410 112.82 -80.28 58.69
CA ILE A 410 113.14 -79.74 57.35
C ILE A 410 112.05 -80.13 56.33
N ALA A 411 111.65 -81.41 56.30
CA ALA A 411 110.63 -81.89 55.36
C ALA A 411 109.28 -81.17 55.51
N ARG A 412 108.87 -80.81 56.75
CA ARG A 412 107.67 -80.01 57.01
C ARG A 412 107.78 -78.58 56.51
N LEU A 413 108.96 -77.97 56.58
CA LEU A 413 109.18 -76.61 56.08
C LEU A 413 109.12 -76.57 54.55
N GLU A 414 109.65 -77.59 53.87
CA GLU A 414 109.53 -77.74 52.42
C GLU A 414 108.06 -77.91 51.97
N GLU A 415 107.26 -78.70 52.68
CA GLU A 415 105.81 -78.86 52.45
C GLU A 415 105.02 -77.54 52.67
N ASN A 416 105.36 -76.79 53.73
CA ASN A 416 104.74 -75.49 54.02
C ASN A 416 105.12 -74.41 52.97
N ILE A 417 106.33 -74.45 52.41
CA ILE A 417 106.74 -73.52 51.34
C ILE A 417 105.97 -73.84 50.06
N ALA A 418 105.90 -75.11 49.65
CA ALA A 418 105.20 -75.52 48.43
C ALA A 418 103.69 -75.16 48.46
N THR A 419 103.04 -75.28 49.63
CA THR A 419 101.63 -74.90 49.79
C THR A 419 101.40 -73.39 49.76
N LEU A 420 102.32 -72.58 50.31
CA LEU A 420 102.26 -71.11 50.22
C LEU A 420 102.51 -70.59 48.80
N GLU A 421 103.42 -71.20 48.04
CA GLU A 421 103.65 -70.84 46.64
C GLU A 421 102.42 -71.12 45.75
N GLN A 422 101.73 -72.24 45.98
CA GLN A 422 100.47 -72.56 45.30
C GLN A 422 99.36 -71.55 45.66
N GLN A 423 99.20 -71.21 46.94
CA GLN A 423 98.20 -70.20 47.38
C GLN A 423 98.48 -68.82 46.77
N LYS A 424 99.75 -68.39 46.70
CA LYS A 424 100.13 -67.14 46.05
C LYS A 424 99.68 -67.12 44.58
N LYS A 425 99.93 -68.20 43.84
CA LYS A 425 99.57 -68.34 42.43
C LYS A 425 98.05 -68.26 42.22
N GLU A 426 97.26 -68.91 43.07
CA GLU A 426 95.79 -68.85 43.02
C GLU A 426 95.24 -67.43 43.27
N VAL A 427 95.87 -66.66 44.16
CA VAL A 427 95.52 -65.25 44.40
C VAL A 427 95.91 -64.34 43.23
N GLU A 428 97.06 -64.57 42.59
CA GLU A 428 97.48 -63.82 41.40
C GLU A 428 96.55 -64.08 40.20
N GLU A 429 96.14 -65.33 39.96
CA GLU A 429 95.16 -65.68 38.92
C GLU A 429 93.76 -65.09 39.21
N ALA A 430 93.35 -65.03 40.48
CA ALA A 430 92.10 -64.38 40.88
C ALA A 430 92.14 -62.85 40.67
N LEU A 431 93.29 -62.22 40.91
CA LEU A 431 93.48 -60.78 40.73
C LEU A 431 93.44 -60.38 39.25
N GLU A 432 94.10 -61.12 38.35
CA GLU A 432 94.02 -60.88 36.90
C GLU A 432 92.58 -60.98 36.39
N LYS A 433 91.84 -62.01 36.84
CA LYS A 433 90.42 -62.18 36.49
C LYS A 433 89.56 -61.00 36.96
N ALA A 434 89.75 -60.54 38.20
CA ALA A 434 89.00 -59.40 38.74
C ALA A 434 89.29 -58.10 37.97
N ASN A 435 90.54 -57.86 37.58
CA ASN A 435 90.91 -56.69 36.78
C ASN A 435 90.28 -56.71 35.38
N ALA A 436 90.23 -57.87 34.71
CA ALA A 436 89.56 -58.01 33.43
C ALA A 436 88.04 -57.79 33.51
N GLU A 437 87.40 -58.20 34.62
CA GLU A 437 85.98 -57.93 34.89
C GLU A 437 85.72 -56.43 35.13
N ILE A 438 86.61 -55.74 35.86
CA ILE A 438 86.55 -54.28 36.07
C ILE A 438 86.71 -53.52 34.74
N GLU A 439 87.62 -53.93 33.86
CA GLU A 439 87.80 -53.30 32.54
C GLU A 439 86.55 -53.46 31.65
N SER A 440 85.96 -54.65 31.63
CA SER A 440 84.69 -54.94 30.94
C SER A 440 83.52 -54.10 31.47
N LEU A 441 83.40 -53.97 32.80
CA LEU A 441 82.37 -53.13 33.43
C LEU A 441 82.58 -51.64 33.13
N ASN A 442 83.82 -51.15 33.16
CA ASN A 442 84.13 -49.77 32.80
C ASN A 442 83.79 -49.45 31.33
N GLY A 443 84.08 -50.37 30.39
CA GLY A 443 83.65 -50.24 29.00
C GLY A 443 82.13 -50.19 28.84
N THR A 444 81.42 -51.02 29.61
CA THR A 444 79.94 -51.04 29.65
C THR A 444 79.36 -49.73 30.21
N VAL A 445 79.95 -49.18 31.28
CA VAL A 445 79.55 -47.89 31.87
C VAL A 445 79.81 -46.75 30.89
N ALA A 446 80.96 -46.72 30.20
CA ALA A 446 81.25 -45.72 29.19
C ALA A 446 80.22 -45.73 28.04
N GLN A 447 79.88 -46.93 27.54
CA GLN A 447 78.83 -47.09 26.52
C GLN A 447 77.48 -46.57 27.03
N LYS A 448 77.07 -46.97 28.26
CA LYS A 448 75.79 -46.54 28.84
C LYS A 448 75.72 -45.02 29.10
N ASN A 449 76.83 -44.37 29.43
CA ASN A 449 76.88 -42.91 29.54
C ASN A 449 76.60 -42.24 28.17
N THR A 450 77.23 -42.70 27.09
CA THR A 450 76.96 -42.14 25.73
C THR A 450 75.52 -42.39 25.26
N GLU A 451 74.92 -43.50 25.66
CA GLU A 451 73.51 -43.80 25.40
C GLU A 451 72.59 -42.83 26.17
N ILE A 452 72.87 -42.60 27.47
CA ILE A 452 72.16 -41.63 28.31
C ILE A 452 72.27 -40.20 27.75
N GLU A 453 73.46 -39.77 27.32
CA GLU A 453 73.67 -38.45 26.70
C GLU A 453 72.79 -38.28 25.44
N SER A 454 72.77 -39.27 24.55
CA SER A 454 71.92 -39.23 23.35
C SER A 454 70.41 -39.22 23.66
N LEU A 455 70.00 -39.91 24.72
CA LEU A 455 68.60 -39.93 25.17
C LEU A 455 68.20 -38.61 25.84
N GLN A 456 69.12 -37.94 26.56
CA GLN A 456 68.90 -36.62 27.14
C GLN A 456 68.78 -35.52 26.06
N GLU A 457 69.58 -35.60 24.99
CA GLU A 457 69.48 -34.66 23.87
C GLU A 457 68.18 -34.87 23.06
N SER A 458 67.82 -36.14 22.81
CA SER A 458 66.52 -36.50 22.22
C SER A 458 65.33 -36.03 23.07
N LEU A 459 65.40 -36.19 24.39
CA LEU A 459 64.37 -35.73 25.32
C LEU A 459 64.20 -34.21 25.28
N ARG A 460 65.30 -33.44 25.30
CA ARG A 460 65.23 -31.96 25.17
C ARG A 460 64.59 -31.52 23.86
N ALA A 461 64.92 -32.17 22.74
CA ALA A 461 64.31 -31.86 21.46
C ALA A 461 62.80 -32.16 21.45
N ALA A 462 62.35 -33.20 22.17
CA ALA A 462 60.94 -33.48 22.36
C ALA A 462 60.26 -32.47 23.31
N GLU A 463 60.91 -32.05 24.39
CA GLU A 463 60.43 -31.02 25.32
C GLU A 463 60.23 -29.66 24.61
N GLU A 464 61.18 -29.26 23.76
CA GLU A 464 61.09 -28.03 22.94
C GLU A 464 59.96 -28.11 21.91
N GLN A 465 59.78 -29.27 21.25
CA GLN A 465 58.63 -29.50 20.35
C GLN A 465 57.29 -29.47 21.10
N ILE A 466 57.21 -30.07 22.29
CA ILE A 466 56.00 -30.03 23.13
C ILE A 466 55.67 -28.59 23.53
N SER A 467 56.66 -27.78 23.92
CA SER A 467 56.45 -26.37 24.26
C SER A 467 55.97 -25.54 23.05
N SER A 468 56.55 -25.76 21.86
CA SER A 468 56.11 -25.13 20.61
C SER A 468 54.67 -25.51 20.21
N LEU A 469 54.31 -26.79 20.39
CA LEU A 469 52.94 -27.27 20.16
C LEU A 469 51.95 -26.73 21.19
N GLN A 470 52.35 -26.62 22.46
CA GLN A 470 51.52 -26.00 23.51
C GLN A 470 51.21 -24.54 23.18
N GLN A 471 52.20 -23.72 22.82
CA GLN A 471 51.96 -22.34 22.38
C GLN A 471 51.05 -22.29 21.15
N THR A 472 51.25 -23.19 20.18
CA THR A 472 50.40 -23.27 18.98
C THR A 472 48.94 -23.62 19.34
N VAL A 473 48.71 -24.44 20.35
CA VAL A 473 47.37 -24.77 20.86
C VAL A 473 46.76 -23.58 21.62
N GLU A 474 47.54 -22.88 22.46
CA GLU A 474 47.11 -21.67 23.16
C GLU A 474 46.65 -20.58 22.18
N ASP A 475 47.48 -20.28 21.17
CA ASP A 475 47.20 -19.31 20.10
C ASP A 475 45.92 -19.69 19.32
N LYS A 476 45.75 -20.98 19.03
CA LYS A 476 44.58 -21.51 18.30
C LYS A 476 43.31 -21.55 19.15
N ASN A 477 43.41 -21.75 20.47
CA ASN A 477 42.25 -21.65 21.35
C ASN A 477 41.78 -20.20 21.43
N GLY A 478 42.72 -19.25 21.54
CA GLY A 478 42.42 -17.82 21.43
C GLY A 478 41.69 -17.46 20.13
N GLU A 479 42.16 -17.96 18.98
CA GLU A 479 41.47 -17.76 17.68
C GLU A 479 40.07 -18.38 17.65
N ILE A 480 39.87 -19.55 18.26
CA ILE A 480 38.56 -20.23 18.37
C ILE A 480 37.59 -19.40 19.24
N ASP A 481 38.03 -18.91 20.39
CA ASP A 481 37.21 -18.08 21.28
C ASP A 481 36.85 -16.74 20.62
N ASP A 482 37.81 -16.14 19.90
CA ASP A 482 37.62 -14.92 19.11
C ASP A 482 36.68 -15.14 17.90
N LEU A 483 36.58 -16.36 17.38
CA LEU A 483 35.60 -16.76 16.35
C LEU A 483 34.22 -17.06 16.96
N HIS A 484 34.13 -17.70 18.13
CA HIS A 484 32.88 -17.90 18.85
C HIS A 484 32.25 -16.56 19.27
N GLY A 485 33.04 -15.58 19.71
CA GLY A 485 32.58 -14.22 20.02
C GLY A 485 32.02 -13.49 18.79
N LYS A 486 32.59 -13.73 17.60
CA LYS A 486 32.05 -13.19 16.33
C LYS A 486 30.78 -13.92 15.89
N LEU A 487 30.75 -15.25 16.00
CA LEU A 487 29.60 -16.08 15.62
C LEU A 487 28.36 -15.78 16.47
N THR A 488 28.53 -15.60 17.79
CA THR A 488 27.45 -15.20 18.69
C THR A 488 26.94 -13.78 18.40
N ALA A 489 27.83 -12.84 18.12
CA ALA A 489 27.45 -11.48 17.72
C ALA A 489 26.72 -11.42 16.35
N GLU A 490 27.07 -12.28 15.40
CA GLU A 490 26.31 -12.44 14.15
C GLU A 490 24.98 -13.18 14.35
N GLY A 491 24.92 -14.16 15.26
CA GLY A 491 23.67 -14.79 15.69
C GLY A 491 22.68 -13.75 16.23
N GLU A 492 23.12 -12.90 17.16
CA GLU A 492 22.33 -11.77 17.66
C GLU A 492 21.89 -10.78 16.56
N ARG A 493 22.70 -10.58 15.51
CA ARG A 493 22.32 -9.75 14.36
C ARG A 493 21.26 -10.42 13.50
N ALA A 494 21.40 -11.73 13.25
CA ALA A 494 20.42 -12.53 12.53
C ALA A 494 19.08 -12.56 13.27
N ASP A 495 19.07 -12.80 14.58
CA ASP A 495 17.85 -12.79 15.41
C ASP A 495 17.14 -11.43 15.37
N LYS A 496 17.89 -10.32 15.46
CA LYS A 496 17.34 -8.95 15.35
C LYS A 496 16.82 -8.66 13.94
N ALA A 497 17.48 -9.17 12.90
CA ALA A 497 17.01 -9.05 11.51
C ALA A 497 15.74 -9.89 11.25
N ILE A 498 15.65 -11.09 11.83
CA ILE A 498 14.45 -11.96 11.78
C ILE A 498 13.29 -11.30 12.53
N ALA A 499 13.53 -10.77 13.74
CA ALA A 499 12.51 -10.05 14.50
C ALA A 499 11.98 -8.81 13.74
N HIS A 500 12.88 -8.04 13.11
CA HIS A 500 12.51 -6.92 12.25
C HIS A 500 11.78 -7.36 10.96
N GLY A 501 12.16 -8.50 10.36
CA GLY A 501 11.46 -9.11 9.24
C GLY A 501 10.03 -9.52 9.60
N ASN A 502 9.83 -10.10 10.77
CA ASN A 502 8.51 -10.49 11.29
C ASN A 502 7.64 -9.26 11.62
N ASP A 503 8.22 -8.19 12.17
CA ASP A 503 7.55 -6.91 12.41
C ASP A 503 7.14 -6.23 11.09
N LEU A 504 8.00 -6.27 10.05
CA LEU A 504 7.65 -5.81 8.71
C LEU A 504 6.57 -6.67 8.04
N GLN A 505 6.59 -8.00 8.23
CA GLN A 505 5.55 -8.89 7.70
C GLN A 505 4.21 -8.60 8.38
N SER A 506 4.16 -8.49 9.72
CA SER A 506 2.94 -8.14 10.44
C SER A 506 2.37 -6.80 9.96
N LYS A 507 3.23 -5.80 9.70
CA LYS A 507 2.81 -4.50 9.13
C LYS A 507 2.32 -4.62 7.70
N LEU A 508 2.94 -5.47 6.88
CA LEU A 508 2.47 -5.75 5.51
C LEU A 508 1.07 -6.37 5.56
N ASP A 509 0.88 -7.43 6.36
CA ASP A 509 -0.40 -8.11 6.57
C ASP A 509 -1.49 -7.14 7.08
N ASP A 510 -1.16 -6.30 8.08
CA ASP A 510 -2.06 -5.25 8.58
C ASP A 510 -2.43 -4.23 7.50
N THR A 511 -1.48 -3.82 6.64
CA THR A 511 -1.75 -2.88 5.55
C THR A 511 -2.53 -3.53 4.39
N GLU A 512 -2.30 -4.80 4.08
CA GLU A 512 -3.04 -5.53 3.04
C GLU A 512 -4.49 -5.78 3.49
N HIS A 513 -4.70 -6.20 4.73
CA HIS A 513 -6.04 -6.27 5.33
C HIS A 513 -6.74 -4.89 5.36
N THR A 514 -6.02 -3.83 5.73
CA THR A 514 -6.56 -2.46 5.72
C THR A 514 -6.91 -2.01 4.29
N LEU A 515 -6.09 -2.34 3.29
CA LEU A 515 -6.34 -2.06 1.88
C LEU A 515 -7.57 -2.84 1.38
N GLN A 516 -7.70 -4.12 1.74
CA GLN A 516 -8.86 -4.95 1.40
C GLN A 516 -10.16 -4.39 2.01
N VAL A 517 -10.14 -4.03 3.29
CA VAL A 517 -11.30 -3.44 3.98
C VAL A 517 -11.65 -2.05 3.44
N THR A 518 -10.66 -1.22 3.11
CA THR A 518 -10.92 0.12 2.53
C THR A 518 -11.37 0.04 1.07
N SER A 519 -10.82 -0.88 0.28
CA SER A 519 -11.28 -1.15 -1.09
C SER A 519 -12.71 -1.70 -1.13
N GLY A 520 -13.05 -2.64 -0.24
CA GLY A 520 -14.43 -3.14 -0.10
C GLY A 520 -15.40 -2.03 0.29
N ARG A 521 -15.02 -1.17 1.25
CA ARG A 521 -15.80 0.01 1.64
C ARG A 521 -15.92 1.07 0.55
N LEU A 522 -14.95 1.18 -0.37
CA LEU A 522 -15.04 2.06 -1.53
C LEU A 522 -16.03 1.50 -2.55
N GLN A 523 -15.94 0.21 -2.87
CA GLN A 523 -16.90 -0.49 -3.73
C GLN A 523 -18.33 -0.43 -3.19
N ASP A 524 -18.49 -0.56 -1.86
CA ASP A 524 -19.77 -0.41 -1.15
C ASP A 524 -20.36 1.00 -1.25
N LEU A 525 -19.55 2.03 -1.53
CA LEU A 525 -20.02 3.40 -1.77
C LEU A 525 -20.24 3.67 -3.26
N GLU A 526 -19.37 3.15 -4.13
CA GLU A 526 -19.49 3.28 -5.59
C GLU A 526 -20.76 2.65 -6.14
N GLN A 527 -21.26 1.55 -5.54
CA GLN A 527 -22.55 0.95 -5.94
C GLN A 527 -23.76 1.90 -5.79
N TYR A 528 -23.65 2.96 -4.99
CA TYR A 528 -24.70 3.99 -4.83
C TYR A 528 -24.60 5.11 -5.89
N ARG A 529 -23.77 4.95 -6.92
CA ARG A 529 -23.58 5.91 -8.02
C ARG A 529 -23.68 5.17 -9.36
N ILE A 530 -24.38 5.75 -10.34
CA ILE A 530 -24.27 5.28 -11.74
C ILE A 530 -22.96 5.84 -12.34
N PRO A 531 -22.13 5.03 -13.02
CA PRO A 531 -20.96 5.56 -13.72
C PRO A 531 -21.40 6.57 -14.79
N LEU A 532 -20.78 7.75 -14.78
CA LEU A 532 -20.93 8.73 -15.86
C LEU A 532 -19.91 8.42 -16.97
N HIS A 533 -20.29 8.73 -18.21
CA HIS A 533 -19.56 8.37 -19.41
C HIS A 533 -18.87 9.61 -19.98
N SER A 534 -17.59 9.50 -20.30
CA SER A 534 -16.84 10.58 -20.95
C SER A 534 -16.76 10.26 -22.44
N GLU A 535 -17.79 10.67 -23.18
CA GLU A 535 -17.85 10.51 -24.64
C GLU A 535 -17.54 11.84 -25.33
N ASN A 536 -17.25 11.79 -26.63
CA ASN A 536 -17.02 12.97 -27.46
C ASN A 536 -18.35 13.71 -27.74
N GLU A 537 -18.29 15.04 -27.87
CA GLU A 537 -19.43 15.91 -28.14
C GLU A 537 -20.24 15.47 -29.37
N ASP A 538 -19.57 15.01 -30.43
CA ASP A 538 -20.18 14.42 -31.65
C ASP A 538 -21.26 13.37 -31.35
N VAL A 539 -21.09 12.59 -30.27
CA VAL A 539 -22.07 11.58 -29.83
C VAL A 539 -23.34 12.26 -29.32
N TYR A 540 -23.20 13.31 -28.52
CA TYR A 540 -24.33 14.09 -28.00
C TYR A 540 -24.98 14.94 -29.10
N VAL A 541 -24.21 15.54 -30.02
CA VAL A 541 -24.72 16.19 -31.24
C VAL A 541 -25.59 15.22 -32.05
N THR A 542 -25.10 14.00 -32.31
CA THR A 542 -25.86 12.96 -33.05
C THR A 542 -27.14 12.54 -32.31
N VAL A 543 -27.11 12.48 -30.98
CA VAL A 543 -28.29 12.21 -30.15
C VAL A 543 -29.30 13.36 -30.20
N LEU A 544 -28.83 14.61 -30.21
CA LEU A 544 -29.64 15.83 -30.25
C LEU A 544 -30.29 16.07 -31.62
N ASP A 545 -29.54 15.92 -32.72
CA ASP A 545 -30.10 15.96 -34.08
C ASP A 545 -31.22 14.93 -34.23
N LYS A 546 -30.99 13.68 -33.80
CA LYS A 546 -32.01 12.63 -33.87
C LYS A 546 -33.32 12.99 -33.15
N ILE A 547 -33.24 13.79 -32.07
CA ILE A 547 -34.44 14.34 -31.41
C ILE A 547 -35.06 15.45 -32.28
N TRP A 548 -34.27 16.42 -32.71
CA TRP A 548 -34.71 17.55 -33.54
C TRP A 548 -35.34 17.10 -34.86
N THR A 549 -34.63 16.31 -35.66
CA THR A 549 -35.06 15.76 -36.96
C THR A 549 -36.38 14.99 -36.84
N ASN A 550 -36.60 14.26 -35.75
CA ASN A 550 -37.88 13.57 -35.52
C ASN A 550 -39.04 14.54 -35.20
N ILE A 551 -38.77 15.58 -34.40
CA ILE A 551 -39.73 16.63 -34.03
C ILE A 551 -40.12 17.50 -35.24
N VAL A 552 -39.14 17.98 -36.02
CA VAL A 552 -39.41 18.86 -37.16
C VAL A 552 -40.20 18.14 -38.26
N THR A 553 -39.83 16.89 -38.56
CA THR A 553 -40.58 16.02 -39.50
C THR A 553 -42.05 15.87 -39.11
N LEU A 554 -42.34 15.67 -37.81
CA LEU A 554 -43.71 15.56 -37.31
C LEU A 554 -44.49 16.88 -37.44
N VAL A 555 -43.89 18.00 -37.06
CA VAL A 555 -44.59 19.30 -37.04
C VAL A 555 -44.79 19.82 -38.46
N GLU A 556 -43.80 19.72 -39.34
CA GLU A 556 -43.96 20.03 -40.77
C GLU A 556 -45.06 19.15 -41.39
N GLY A 557 -44.95 17.82 -41.29
CA GLY A 557 -45.93 16.90 -41.85
C GLY A 557 -47.37 17.14 -41.38
N THR A 558 -47.54 17.79 -40.22
CA THR A 558 -48.85 18.13 -39.64
C THR A 558 -49.35 19.53 -40.04
N PHE A 559 -48.49 20.55 -40.06
CA PHE A 559 -48.90 21.97 -40.17
C PHE A 559 -48.56 22.66 -41.51
N ARG A 560 -47.78 21.99 -42.37
CA ARG A 560 -47.48 22.37 -43.75
C ARG A 560 -48.66 22.19 -44.73
N PRO A 561 -49.56 21.19 -44.57
CA PRO A 561 -50.82 21.14 -45.31
C PRO A 561 -51.70 22.38 -45.10
N ASP A 562 -52.64 22.58 -46.02
CA ASP A 562 -53.63 23.66 -45.91
C ASP A 562 -54.63 23.37 -44.79
N ILE A 563 -54.86 24.37 -43.92
CA ILE A 563 -55.92 24.36 -42.91
C ILE A 563 -57.20 24.88 -43.56
N ASP A 564 -58.36 24.28 -43.22
CA ASP A 564 -59.68 24.69 -43.74
C ASP A 564 -59.98 26.17 -43.46
N ASP A 565 -60.49 26.88 -44.46
CA ASP A 565 -60.77 28.33 -44.40
C ASP A 565 -61.72 28.72 -43.24
N GLN A 566 -62.59 27.81 -42.77
CA GLN A 566 -63.46 28.06 -41.61
C GLN A 566 -62.65 28.10 -40.30
N ILE A 567 -61.65 27.22 -40.16
CA ILE A 567 -60.73 27.18 -39.01
C ILE A 567 -59.76 28.37 -39.06
N LEU A 568 -59.34 28.79 -40.25
CA LEU A 568 -58.57 30.00 -40.45
C LEU A 568 -59.36 31.26 -40.07
N ALA A 569 -60.65 31.32 -40.45
CA ALA A 569 -61.52 32.47 -40.22
C ALA A 569 -61.93 32.68 -38.74
N ASP A 570 -62.04 31.62 -37.93
CA ASP A 570 -62.42 31.72 -36.52
C ASP A 570 -61.22 32.15 -35.63
N PRO A 571 -61.25 33.33 -34.96
CA PRO A 571 -60.17 33.75 -34.06
C PRO A 571 -60.04 32.90 -32.79
N SER A 572 -61.08 32.16 -32.39
CA SER A 572 -61.08 31.35 -31.17
C SER A 572 -60.17 30.12 -31.29
N CYS A 573 -60.10 29.50 -32.47
CA CYS A 573 -59.22 28.36 -32.75
C CYS A 573 -57.73 28.68 -32.52
N TRP A 574 -57.36 29.95 -32.66
CA TRP A 574 -56.00 30.46 -32.49
C TRP A 574 -55.70 30.94 -31.06
N SER A 575 -56.70 30.97 -30.18
CA SER A 575 -56.60 31.57 -28.84
C SER A 575 -55.59 30.85 -27.96
N ASN A 576 -55.58 29.51 -27.97
CA ASN A 576 -54.68 28.72 -27.11
C ASN A 576 -53.21 28.98 -27.49
N LEU A 577 -52.85 28.76 -28.76
CA LEU A 577 -51.51 29.02 -29.29
C LEU A 577 -51.04 30.47 -29.06
N ARG A 578 -51.87 31.47 -29.42
CA ARG A 578 -51.51 32.90 -29.28
C ARG A 578 -51.34 33.36 -27.82
N ASN A 579 -51.95 32.67 -26.86
CA ASN A 579 -51.83 32.98 -25.43
C ASN A 579 -50.94 31.98 -24.66
N SER A 580 -50.24 31.09 -25.38
CA SER A 580 -49.37 30.04 -24.83
C SER A 580 -48.38 30.61 -23.80
N PRO A 581 -48.20 29.99 -22.61
CA PRO A 581 -47.20 30.45 -21.64
C PRO A 581 -45.78 30.39 -22.21
N TYR A 582 -45.50 29.41 -23.06
CA TYR A 582 -44.19 29.19 -23.68
C TYR A 582 -43.78 30.32 -24.65
N LEU A 583 -44.76 31.03 -25.26
CA LEU A 583 -44.49 32.11 -26.21
C LEU A 583 -44.45 33.51 -25.57
N LYS A 584 -44.78 33.66 -24.27
CA LYS A 584 -44.84 34.96 -23.58
C LYS A 584 -43.47 35.61 -23.32
N HIS A 585 -42.41 34.80 -23.34
CA HIS A 585 -41.03 35.24 -23.09
C HIS A 585 -40.19 35.23 -24.38
N ALA A 586 -40.82 34.97 -25.54
CA ALA A 586 -40.10 34.65 -26.78
C ALA A 586 -39.35 35.86 -27.39
N THR A 587 -39.93 37.06 -27.34
CA THR A 587 -39.29 38.38 -27.51
C THR A 587 -40.26 39.47 -27.00
N GLN A 588 -39.84 40.74 -27.03
CA GLN A 588 -40.72 41.90 -26.78
C GLN A 588 -41.80 42.12 -27.87
N LEU A 589 -41.74 41.39 -28.98
CA LEU A 589 -42.66 41.49 -30.10
C LEU A 589 -43.63 40.29 -30.12
N GLN A 590 -44.92 40.56 -30.32
CA GLN A 590 -45.90 39.47 -30.45
C GLN A 590 -45.72 38.76 -31.80
N ILE A 591 -45.41 37.45 -31.74
CA ILE A 591 -45.16 36.60 -32.90
C ILE A 591 -46.31 36.72 -33.94
N PRO A 592 -46.02 37.05 -35.20
CA PRO A 592 -47.05 37.16 -36.23
C PRO A 592 -47.59 35.78 -36.61
N LEU A 593 -48.86 35.53 -36.31
CA LEU A 593 -49.59 34.33 -36.72
C LEU A 593 -50.77 34.72 -37.62
N PRO A 594 -50.57 34.79 -38.96
CA PRO A 594 -51.62 35.11 -39.91
C PRO A 594 -52.66 33.99 -40.03
N GLN A 595 -53.84 34.33 -40.55
CA GLN A 595 -55.00 33.44 -40.63
C GLN A 595 -55.27 33.02 -42.08
N SER A 596 -54.23 32.49 -42.73
CA SER A 596 -54.18 32.11 -44.15
C SER A 596 -53.38 30.82 -44.35
N ASN A 597 -53.34 30.32 -45.58
CA ASN A 597 -52.38 29.31 -46.03
C ASN A 597 -51.27 29.93 -46.93
N THR A 598 -50.92 31.21 -46.75
CA THR A 598 -49.72 31.77 -47.40
C THR A 598 -48.47 31.04 -46.89
N PRO A 599 -47.39 30.93 -47.70
CA PRO A 599 -46.16 30.27 -47.26
C PRO A 599 -45.63 30.86 -45.94
N ALA A 600 -45.53 32.19 -45.83
CA ALA A 600 -45.15 32.86 -44.59
C ALA A 600 -46.07 32.54 -43.39
N ALA A 601 -47.39 32.38 -43.60
CA ALA A 601 -48.29 31.97 -42.52
C ALA A 601 -48.09 30.50 -42.11
N LYS A 602 -47.73 29.61 -43.03
CA LYS A 602 -47.36 28.22 -42.73
C LYS A 602 -46.03 28.15 -41.97
N GLY A 603 -44.99 28.85 -42.44
CA GLY A 603 -43.70 28.94 -41.78
C GLY A 603 -43.83 29.45 -40.34
N MET A 604 -44.58 30.54 -40.12
CA MET A 604 -44.84 31.05 -38.77
C MET A 604 -45.69 30.10 -37.90
N ARG A 605 -46.62 29.31 -38.47
CA ARG A 605 -47.32 28.24 -37.73
C ARG A 605 -46.34 27.17 -37.25
N ILE A 606 -45.56 26.61 -38.17
CA ILE A 606 -44.58 25.54 -37.91
C ILE A 606 -43.59 26.00 -36.83
N SER A 607 -42.98 27.17 -37.03
CA SER A 607 -42.03 27.78 -36.09
C SER A 607 -42.62 28.00 -34.70
N ALA A 608 -43.87 28.47 -34.60
CA ALA A 608 -44.53 28.68 -33.31
C ALA A 608 -44.88 27.36 -32.58
N VAL A 609 -45.24 26.29 -33.31
CA VAL A 609 -45.48 24.97 -32.72
C VAL A 609 -44.16 24.31 -32.28
N LEU A 610 -43.10 24.41 -33.08
CA LEU A 610 -41.75 23.97 -32.71
C LEU A 610 -41.23 24.71 -31.47
N ALA A 611 -41.37 26.04 -31.43
CA ALA A 611 -40.96 26.88 -30.31
C ALA A 611 -41.76 26.64 -29.01
N VAL A 612 -43.01 26.18 -29.13
CA VAL A 612 -43.83 25.68 -28.01
C VAL A 612 -43.31 24.33 -27.53
N LEU A 613 -43.05 23.41 -28.46
CA LEU A 613 -42.64 22.04 -28.17
C LEU A 613 -41.23 21.99 -27.55
N SER A 614 -40.25 22.71 -28.09
CA SER A 614 -38.89 22.78 -27.53
C SER A 614 -38.87 23.29 -26.08
N ARG A 615 -39.71 24.27 -25.74
CA ARG A 615 -39.84 24.79 -24.37
C ARG A 615 -40.60 23.84 -23.44
N ALA A 616 -41.58 23.09 -23.94
CA ALA A 616 -42.23 22.02 -23.18
C ALA A 616 -41.25 20.84 -22.93
N LEU A 617 -40.44 20.47 -23.92
CA LEU A 617 -39.37 19.49 -23.78
C LEU A 617 -38.33 19.96 -22.75
N HIS A 618 -37.89 21.22 -22.79
CA HIS A 618 -36.99 21.78 -21.77
C HIS A 618 -37.59 21.78 -20.36
N ARG A 619 -38.89 22.07 -20.22
CA ARG A 619 -39.57 22.08 -18.92
C ARG A 619 -39.75 20.68 -18.31
N HIS A 620 -39.93 19.65 -19.14
CA HIS A 620 -40.37 18.33 -18.66
C HIS A 620 -39.39 17.18 -18.93
N LEU A 621 -38.65 17.20 -20.05
CA LEU A 621 -37.72 16.12 -20.45
C LEU A 621 -36.24 16.52 -20.35
N PHE A 622 -35.84 17.70 -20.80
CA PHE A 622 -34.42 18.11 -20.76
C PHE A 622 -34.00 18.59 -19.37
N ARG A 623 -33.98 17.64 -18.44
CA ARG A 623 -33.72 17.80 -17.00
C ARG A 623 -32.59 16.86 -16.56
N PRO A 624 -31.80 17.19 -15.53
CA PRO A 624 -30.65 16.37 -15.12
C PRO A 624 -31.05 15.02 -14.52
N VAL A 625 -32.23 14.92 -13.88
CA VAL A 625 -32.79 13.69 -13.31
C VAL A 625 -34.33 13.71 -13.37
N TYR A 626 -34.98 12.54 -13.23
CA TYR A 626 -36.44 12.41 -13.14
C TYR A 626 -36.92 11.88 -11.78
N LEU A 627 -36.32 12.34 -10.68
CA LEU A 627 -36.74 11.96 -9.31
C LEU A 627 -38.02 12.65 -8.82
N LEU A 628 -38.26 13.87 -9.31
CA LEU A 628 -39.37 14.74 -8.89
C LEU A 628 -40.44 14.83 -9.98
N ASP A 629 -41.63 15.32 -9.64
CA ASP A 629 -42.66 15.69 -10.60
C ASP A 629 -42.35 17.05 -11.28
N ASP A 630 -43.29 17.61 -12.05
CA ASP A 630 -43.14 18.70 -13.02
C ASP A 630 -42.73 20.11 -12.47
N GLU A 631 -42.19 20.21 -11.25
CA GLU A 631 -41.68 21.45 -10.61
C GLU A 631 -40.26 21.30 -10.01
N ASP A 632 -39.40 20.57 -10.73
CA ASP A 632 -37.99 20.31 -10.42
C ASP A 632 -37.03 21.53 -10.56
N GLU A 633 -37.56 22.71 -10.91
CA GLU A 633 -36.84 23.97 -11.13
C GLU A 633 -35.81 24.36 -10.05
N ASN A 634 -36.06 23.99 -8.79
CA ASN A 634 -35.14 24.26 -7.67
C ASN A 634 -33.98 23.28 -7.61
N LEU A 635 -34.18 22.02 -8.05
CA LEU A 635 -33.12 21.02 -8.14
C LEU A 635 -32.19 21.32 -9.32
N VAL A 636 -32.73 21.77 -10.47
CA VAL A 636 -31.93 22.24 -11.61
C VAL A 636 -31.03 23.40 -11.19
N LYS A 637 -31.58 24.41 -10.50
CA LYS A 637 -30.80 25.56 -10.02
C LYS A 637 -29.76 25.18 -8.96
N PHE A 638 -30.09 24.26 -8.05
CA PHE A 638 -29.13 23.72 -7.10
C PHE A 638 -27.97 23.01 -7.81
N LEU A 639 -28.25 22.15 -8.79
CA LEU A 639 -27.21 21.48 -9.58
C LEU A 639 -26.44 22.45 -10.50
N ARG A 640 -26.96 23.62 -10.86
CA ARG A 640 -26.16 24.67 -11.54
C ARG A 640 -25.20 25.36 -10.56
N ILE A 641 -25.69 25.84 -9.41
CA ILE A 641 -24.84 26.42 -8.35
C ILE A 641 -23.76 25.42 -7.89
N LEU A 642 -24.08 24.11 -7.87
CA LEU A 642 -23.13 23.07 -7.52
C LEU A 642 -22.04 22.85 -8.58
N GLU A 643 -22.36 23.03 -9.86
CA GLU A 643 -21.38 23.06 -10.97
C GLU A 643 -20.48 24.30 -10.85
N ASP A 644 -21.08 25.47 -10.59
CA ASP A 644 -20.37 26.74 -10.40
C ASP A 644 -19.40 26.73 -9.19
N GLU A 645 -19.66 25.89 -8.17
CA GLU A 645 -18.81 25.70 -6.99
C GLU A 645 -17.80 24.56 -7.10
N ASP A 646 -18.19 23.40 -7.65
CA ASP A 646 -17.40 22.16 -7.70
C ASP A 646 -18.00 21.17 -8.73
N PRO A 647 -17.56 21.22 -10.01
CA PRO A 647 -17.99 20.30 -11.07
C PRO A 647 -17.92 18.82 -10.70
N SER A 648 -16.90 18.41 -9.94
CA SER A 648 -16.75 17.03 -9.50
C SER A 648 -17.83 16.61 -8.49
N ARG A 649 -18.34 17.57 -7.72
CA ARG A 649 -19.42 17.38 -6.74
C ARG A 649 -20.80 17.40 -7.39
N GLU A 650 -21.01 18.17 -8.47
CA GLU A 650 -22.20 18.02 -9.32
C GLU A 650 -22.22 16.63 -9.94
N ALA A 651 -21.16 16.27 -10.65
CA ALA A 651 -21.05 14.98 -11.34
C ALA A 651 -21.14 13.79 -10.36
N HIS A 652 -20.74 13.96 -9.09
CA HIS A 652 -21.01 12.98 -8.04
C HIS A 652 -22.50 12.97 -7.64
N MET A 653 -23.06 14.13 -7.28
CA MET A 653 -24.44 14.30 -6.83
C MET A 653 -25.45 13.80 -7.88
N ARG A 654 -25.37 14.28 -9.13
CA ARG A 654 -26.25 13.88 -10.25
C ARG A 654 -26.21 12.38 -10.49
N ALA A 655 -25.01 11.78 -10.47
CA ALA A 655 -24.85 10.34 -10.68
C ALA A 655 -25.40 9.47 -9.52
N THR A 656 -25.39 9.97 -8.29
CA THR A 656 -26.12 9.36 -7.17
C THR A 656 -27.63 9.60 -7.28
N LEU A 657 -28.07 10.80 -7.69
CA LEU A 657 -29.49 11.06 -7.95
C LEU A 657 -30.05 10.21 -9.11
N LEU A 658 -29.22 9.81 -10.08
CA LEU A 658 -29.59 8.86 -11.15
C LEU A 658 -29.64 7.40 -10.67
N SER A 659 -28.79 6.99 -9.72
CA SER A 659 -28.85 5.62 -9.13
C SER A 659 -30.10 5.41 -8.27
N MET A 660 -30.68 6.49 -7.74
CA MET A 660 -31.85 6.44 -6.86
C MET A 660 -33.13 6.10 -7.63
N MET A 661 -33.75 4.97 -7.29
CA MET A 661 -35.06 4.52 -7.81
C MET A 661 -35.17 4.52 -9.35
N PRO A 662 -34.30 3.82 -10.10
CA PRO A 662 -34.20 3.93 -11.56
C PRO A 662 -35.51 3.57 -12.28
N GLU A 663 -36.21 2.51 -11.85
CA GLU A 663 -37.53 2.13 -12.38
C GLU A 663 -38.56 3.27 -12.26
N ARG A 664 -38.52 4.02 -11.15
CA ARG A 664 -39.39 5.17 -10.90
C ARG A 664 -39.01 6.36 -11.78
N GLN A 665 -37.73 6.57 -12.07
CA GLN A 665 -37.29 7.61 -13.00
C GLN A 665 -37.70 7.30 -14.44
N MET A 666 -37.69 6.03 -14.85
CA MET A 666 -38.29 5.58 -16.12
C MET A 666 -39.80 5.83 -16.15
N GLU A 667 -40.53 5.52 -15.07
CA GLU A 667 -41.96 5.78 -14.99
C GLU A 667 -42.28 7.29 -15.00
N LEU A 668 -41.51 8.10 -14.28
CA LEU A 668 -41.66 9.56 -14.24
C LEU A 668 -41.32 10.21 -15.58
N GLY A 669 -40.30 9.73 -16.31
CA GLY A 669 -40.04 10.12 -17.70
C GLY A 669 -41.25 9.83 -18.60
N ALA A 670 -41.82 8.62 -18.51
CA ALA A 670 -43.03 8.25 -19.27
C ALA A 670 -44.30 9.04 -18.88
N ARG A 671 -44.36 9.59 -17.65
CA ARG A 671 -45.41 10.55 -17.23
C ARG A 671 -45.14 11.96 -17.77
N ARG A 672 -43.91 12.46 -17.69
CA ARG A 672 -43.46 13.76 -18.23
C ARG A 672 -43.71 13.86 -19.74
N VAL A 673 -43.45 12.78 -20.48
CA VAL A 673 -43.85 12.64 -21.90
C VAL A 673 -45.34 12.92 -22.11
N LYS A 674 -46.22 12.35 -21.27
CA LYS A 674 -47.67 12.56 -21.35
C LYS A 674 -48.08 13.99 -20.94
N THR A 675 -47.35 14.63 -20.04
CA THR A 675 -47.51 16.07 -19.75
C THR A 675 -47.20 16.92 -20.99
N VAL A 676 -46.06 16.70 -21.67
CA VAL A 676 -45.71 17.42 -22.91
C VAL A 676 -46.76 17.21 -24.00
N VAL A 677 -47.15 15.96 -24.27
CA VAL A 677 -48.18 15.63 -25.27
C VAL A 677 -49.49 16.35 -24.95
N ARG A 678 -49.96 16.32 -23.70
CA ARG A 678 -51.18 16.99 -23.24
C ARG A 678 -51.12 18.50 -23.47
N GLU A 679 -50.02 19.16 -23.12
CA GLU A 679 -49.92 20.62 -23.19
C GLU A 679 -49.77 21.14 -24.62
N VAL A 680 -48.91 20.49 -25.41
CA VAL A 680 -48.68 20.89 -26.81
C VAL A 680 -49.90 20.57 -27.67
N SER A 681 -50.55 19.42 -27.48
CA SER A 681 -51.81 19.11 -28.18
C SER A 681 -52.93 20.09 -27.83
N TRP A 682 -53.12 20.44 -26.55
CA TRP A 682 -54.14 21.41 -26.13
C TRP A 682 -53.96 22.80 -26.77
N LEU A 683 -52.71 23.21 -27.04
CA LEU A 683 -52.40 24.48 -27.70
C LEU A 683 -52.80 24.51 -29.19
N VAL A 684 -52.83 23.35 -29.86
CA VAL A 684 -53.12 23.22 -31.30
C VAL A 684 -54.43 22.51 -31.63
N GLN A 685 -55.16 21.99 -30.64
CA GLN A 685 -56.34 21.11 -30.81
C GLN A 685 -57.47 21.68 -31.70
N HIS A 686 -57.55 23.00 -31.85
CA HIS A 686 -58.55 23.67 -32.67
C HIS A 686 -58.06 24.09 -34.06
N LEU A 687 -56.78 23.85 -34.38
CA LEU A 687 -56.17 24.13 -35.69
C LEU A 687 -56.16 22.91 -36.61
N LEU A 688 -56.50 21.72 -36.09
CA LEU A 688 -56.45 20.44 -36.79
C LEU A 688 -57.86 19.81 -36.89
N SER A 689 -58.12 19.07 -37.95
CA SER A 689 -59.29 18.17 -37.99
C SER A 689 -59.12 17.01 -36.99
N ALA A 690 -60.21 16.35 -36.58
CA ALA A 690 -60.16 15.28 -35.58
C ALA A 690 -59.17 14.15 -35.93
N LEU A 691 -59.09 13.77 -37.22
CA LEU A 691 -58.16 12.74 -37.70
C LEU A 691 -56.70 13.21 -37.65
N GLN A 692 -56.43 14.46 -38.08
CA GLN A 692 -55.10 15.07 -37.97
C GLN A 692 -54.68 15.24 -36.50
N PHE A 693 -55.61 15.58 -35.61
CA PHE A 693 -55.35 15.73 -34.19
C PHE A 693 -54.97 14.41 -33.51
N GLU A 694 -55.69 13.32 -33.80
CA GLU A 694 -55.37 11.98 -33.29
C GLU A 694 -54.02 11.48 -33.82
N ALA A 695 -53.78 11.63 -35.13
CA ALA A 695 -52.50 11.30 -35.74
C ALA A 695 -51.33 12.12 -35.15
N PHE A 696 -51.51 13.44 -34.99
CA PHE A 696 -50.52 14.31 -34.38
C PHE A 696 -50.25 13.93 -32.92
N CYS A 697 -51.27 13.65 -32.11
CA CYS A 697 -51.07 13.24 -30.71
C CYS A 697 -50.29 11.91 -30.62
N SER A 698 -50.58 10.96 -31.50
CA SER A 698 -49.86 9.67 -31.57
C SER A 698 -48.41 9.83 -32.02
N GLY A 699 -48.16 10.65 -33.05
CA GLY A 699 -46.80 10.97 -33.51
C GLY A 699 -46.02 11.77 -32.46
N LEU A 700 -46.67 12.71 -31.77
CA LEU A 700 -46.08 13.52 -30.72
C LEU A 700 -45.70 12.69 -29.49
N GLU A 701 -46.51 11.71 -29.10
CA GLU A 701 -46.12 10.79 -28.02
C GLU A 701 -44.92 9.93 -28.43
N GLN A 702 -44.85 9.47 -29.68
CA GLN A 702 -43.68 8.74 -30.19
C GLN A 702 -42.41 9.61 -30.20
N ALA A 703 -42.49 10.85 -30.69
CA ALA A 703 -41.38 11.80 -30.69
C ALA A 703 -40.92 12.16 -29.27
N CYS A 704 -41.85 12.39 -28.35
CA CYS A 704 -41.52 12.69 -26.96
C CYS A 704 -40.95 11.47 -26.20
N ARG A 705 -41.39 10.24 -26.50
CA ARG A 705 -40.76 9.01 -25.97
C ARG A 705 -39.32 8.89 -26.46
N LEU A 706 -39.07 9.06 -27.76
CA LEU A 706 -37.72 9.05 -28.32
C LEU A 706 -36.83 10.13 -27.67
N ALA A 707 -37.35 11.35 -27.51
CA ALA A 707 -36.66 12.44 -26.82
C ALA A 707 -36.33 12.10 -25.37
N CYS A 708 -37.25 11.47 -24.63
CA CYS A 708 -37.01 11.01 -23.26
C CYS A 708 -35.92 9.93 -23.20
N GLU A 709 -35.98 8.91 -24.06
CA GLU A 709 -35.02 7.81 -24.14
C GLU A 709 -33.62 8.25 -24.59
N GLN A 710 -33.55 9.26 -25.46
CA GLN A 710 -32.28 9.85 -25.89
C GLN A 710 -31.72 10.77 -24.80
N TRP A 711 -32.54 11.61 -24.17
CA TRP A 711 -32.07 12.50 -23.09
C TRP A 711 -31.61 11.72 -21.84
N MET A 712 -32.20 10.56 -21.54
CA MET A 712 -31.70 9.66 -20.50
C MET A 712 -30.24 9.18 -20.71
N ARG A 713 -29.71 9.25 -21.95
CA ARG A 713 -28.30 8.99 -22.23
C ARG A 713 -27.45 10.20 -21.89
N ILE A 714 -27.90 11.40 -22.30
CA ILE A 714 -27.29 12.70 -21.98
C ILE A 714 -27.21 12.92 -20.46
N GLN A 715 -28.22 12.49 -19.69
CA GLN A 715 -28.18 12.52 -18.21
C GLN A 715 -26.95 11.78 -17.63
N MET A 716 -26.48 10.71 -18.29
CA MET A 716 -25.34 9.89 -17.89
C MET A 716 -23.99 10.36 -18.49
N ALA A 717 -23.94 11.49 -19.19
CA ALA A 717 -22.70 12.11 -19.63
C ALA A 717 -21.88 12.62 -18.43
N THR A 718 -20.55 12.71 -18.56
CA THR A 718 -19.70 13.33 -17.53
C THR A 718 -19.89 14.84 -17.55
N MET A 719 -19.69 15.45 -18.72
CA MET A 719 -20.09 16.83 -19.00
C MET A 719 -21.57 17.04 -18.71
N LYS A 720 -21.92 18.24 -18.26
CA LYS A 720 -23.30 18.59 -17.90
C LYS A 720 -23.95 19.39 -19.01
N ILE A 721 -24.87 18.77 -19.74
CA ILE A 721 -25.53 19.40 -20.90
C ILE A 721 -26.87 20.05 -20.48
N GLU A 722 -27.03 21.35 -20.74
CA GLU A 722 -28.23 22.12 -20.46
C GLU A 722 -28.70 22.94 -21.72
N PRO A 723 -30.01 23.02 -22.03
CA PRO A 723 -30.50 23.80 -23.17
C PRO A 723 -30.58 25.32 -22.87
N TYR A 724 -30.04 26.15 -23.78
CA TYR A 724 -30.02 27.61 -23.69
C TYR A 724 -31.02 28.29 -24.63
N PHE A 725 -31.87 29.18 -24.08
CA PHE A 725 -32.91 29.91 -24.82
C PHE A 725 -32.77 31.44 -24.78
N GLY A 726 -31.73 31.97 -24.10
CA GLY A 726 -31.55 33.40 -23.81
C GLY A 726 -32.75 34.06 -23.07
N PRO A 727 -32.74 35.40 -22.90
CA PRO A 727 -31.60 36.31 -23.10
C PRO A 727 -30.59 36.24 -21.92
N PRO A 728 -29.37 36.78 -22.07
CA PRO A 728 -28.83 37.44 -23.27
C PRO A 728 -28.72 36.48 -24.47
N TYR A 729 -28.68 37.03 -25.68
CA TYR A 729 -28.53 36.24 -26.90
C TYR A 729 -27.09 36.28 -27.42
N ASP A 730 -26.39 37.34 -27.04
CA ASP A 730 -25.02 37.76 -27.35
C ASP A 730 -23.92 36.75 -26.92
N ASP A 731 -24.29 35.69 -26.21
CA ASP A 731 -23.37 34.65 -25.71
C ASP A 731 -23.05 33.57 -26.77
N PHE A 732 -23.86 33.44 -27.83
CA PHE A 732 -23.79 32.34 -28.81
C PHE A 732 -24.19 32.76 -30.21
N ASP A 733 -23.66 32.03 -31.19
CA ASP A 733 -24.05 32.11 -32.60
C ASP A 733 -25.42 31.42 -32.81
N TRP A 734 -26.34 32.12 -33.48
CA TRP A 734 -27.70 31.63 -33.76
C TRP A 734 -27.91 31.45 -35.26
N GLN A 735 -28.34 30.26 -35.67
CA GLN A 735 -28.58 29.92 -37.06
C GLN A 735 -30.04 30.16 -37.47
N VAL A 736 -30.23 30.62 -38.71
CA VAL A 736 -31.56 30.82 -39.31
C VAL A 736 -32.23 29.47 -39.51
N LEU A 737 -33.46 29.29 -38.99
CA LEU A 737 -34.26 28.12 -39.35
C LEU A 737 -34.80 28.30 -40.78
N GLU A 738 -34.15 27.65 -41.75
CA GLU A 738 -34.68 27.53 -43.10
C GLU A 738 -35.92 26.64 -43.12
N LEU A 739 -37.07 27.22 -43.49
CA LEU A 739 -38.23 26.46 -43.95
C LEU A 739 -38.50 26.84 -45.41
N PRO A 740 -38.85 25.88 -46.31
CA PRO A 740 -39.20 26.18 -47.70
C PRO A 740 -40.35 27.20 -47.81
N GLU A 741 -41.22 27.24 -46.80
CA GLU A 741 -42.28 28.22 -46.62
C GLU A 741 -41.80 29.69 -46.56
N PHE A 742 -40.56 29.95 -46.12
CA PHE A 742 -40.00 31.30 -46.08
C PHE A 742 -39.31 31.67 -47.41
N THR A 743 -38.62 30.73 -48.07
CA THR A 743 -38.04 30.98 -49.40
C THR A 743 -39.13 31.14 -50.47
N GLU A 744 -40.20 30.34 -50.40
CA GLU A 744 -41.42 30.54 -51.20
C GLU A 744 -42.14 31.87 -50.91
N ALA A 745 -41.97 32.46 -49.72
CA ALA A 745 -42.52 33.77 -49.41
C ALA A 745 -41.68 34.90 -50.01
N ALA A 746 -40.35 34.84 -49.83
CA ALA A 746 -39.40 35.84 -50.33
C ALA A 746 -39.52 36.00 -51.86
N MET A 747 -39.46 34.90 -52.61
CA MET A 747 -39.58 34.91 -54.08
C MET A 747 -40.89 35.57 -54.56
N ARG A 748 -41.99 35.40 -53.82
CA ARG A 748 -43.29 36.01 -54.17
C ARG A 748 -43.35 37.50 -53.87
N ASP A 749 -42.64 37.99 -52.86
CA ASP A 749 -42.54 39.43 -52.60
C ASP A 749 -41.57 40.13 -53.58
N GLU A 750 -40.55 39.43 -54.10
CA GLU A 750 -39.71 39.91 -55.22
C GLU A 750 -40.50 40.01 -56.54
N ASP A 751 -41.25 38.95 -56.92
CA ASP A 751 -42.17 38.98 -58.06
C ASP A 751 -43.20 40.12 -57.94
N ASN A 752 -43.70 40.36 -56.72
CA ASN A 752 -44.67 41.41 -56.44
C ASN A 752 -44.02 42.82 -56.51
N MET A 753 -42.75 42.98 -56.09
CA MET A 753 -41.99 44.22 -56.30
C MET A 753 -41.82 44.52 -57.80
N THR A 754 -41.30 43.56 -58.58
CA THR A 754 -41.00 43.78 -60.01
C THR A 754 -42.26 44.10 -60.84
N MET A 755 -43.42 43.55 -60.47
CA MET A 755 -44.71 43.88 -61.09
C MET A 755 -45.19 45.33 -60.87
N THR A 756 -44.69 46.04 -59.85
CA THR A 756 -45.19 47.41 -59.55
C THR A 756 -44.65 48.51 -60.48
N ASP A 757 -43.51 48.29 -61.15
CA ASP A 757 -42.81 49.33 -61.91
C ASP A 757 -43.28 49.50 -63.37
N THR A 758 -44.37 48.82 -63.78
CA THR A 758 -44.91 48.84 -65.16
C THR A 758 -46.37 49.30 -65.28
N MET A 759 -46.81 50.27 -64.46
CA MET A 759 -48.13 50.89 -64.61
C MET A 759 -48.26 51.82 -65.83
N THR A 760 -48.71 51.28 -66.97
CA THR A 760 -49.33 52.08 -68.05
C THR A 760 -50.70 51.55 -68.49
N MET A 761 -51.75 52.05 -67.85
CA MET A 761 -53.04 52.44 -68.43
C MET A 761 -53.60 51.62 -69.62
N THR A 762 -54.67 50.86 -69.43
CA THR A 762 -56.03 51.27 -69.92
C THR A 762 -57.16 50.32 -69.50
N ALA A 763 -58.39 50.82 -69.64
CA ALA A 763 -59.66 50.29 -69.16
C ALA A 763 -60.10 48.90 -69.70
N GLY A 764 -60.90 48.19 -68.90
CA GLY A 764 -61.93 47.25 -69.41
C GLY A 764 -63.14 47.98 -70.02
N PRO A 765 -64.24 47.30 -70.45
CA PRO A 765 -64.90 46.24 -69.67
C PRO A 765 -65.60 45.12 -70.51
N THR A 766 -66.62 44.49 -69.92
CA THR A 766 -67.77 43.74 -70.54
C THR A 766 -67.58 42.33 -71.12
N SER A 767 -67.82 41.32 -70.27
CA SER A 767 -68.90 40.31 -70.34
C SER A 767 -69.60 40.01 -71.69
N ALA A 768 -69.67 38.72 -72.08
CA ALA A 768 -70.94 38.03 -72.42
C ALA A 768 -70.82 36.48 -72.58
N ASN A 769 -71.93 35.82 -72.23
CA ASN A 769 -72.33 34.40 -72.22
C ASN A 769 -72.08 33.50 -73.46
N GLY A 770 -72.24 32.17 -73.27
CA GLY A 770 -72.35 31.10 -74.29
C GLY A 770 -71.25 30.02 -74.09
N ASP A 771 -71.46 28.82 -73.53
CA ASP A 771 -72.58 27.84 -73.53
C ASP A 771 -72.66 26.96 -74.80
N ASP A 772 -73.22 25.74 -74.65
CA ASP A 772 -73.38 24.64 -75.63
C ASP A 772 -72.10 23.93 -76.16
N THR A 773 -72.03 22.60 -76.33
CA THR A 773 -72.70 21.44 -75.67
C THR A 773 -71.96 20.13 -76.01
N MET A 774 -72.08 19.09 -75.17
CA MET A 774 -71.84 17.64 -75.41
C MET A 774 -70.49 17.17 -76.01
N GLY A 775 -69.86 16.06 -75.59
CA GLY A 775 -70.18 15.13 -74.50
C GLY A 775 -70.03 13.66 -74.92
N ASP A 776 -69.16 12.90 -74.25
CA ASP A 776 -69.39 11.49 -73.89
C ASP A 776 -68.37 11.03 -72.82
N GLY A 777 -68.69 9.94 -72.09
CA GLY A 777 -67.83 9.32 -71.06
C GLY A 777 -67.36 7.91 -71.46
N PRO A 778 -67.04 6.99 -70.52
CA PRO A 778 -67.11 7.08 -69.06
C PRO A 778 -65.80 6.66 -68.33
N LEU A 779 -65.90 6.43 -67.01
CA LEU A 779 -64.82 5.95 -66.12
C LEU A 779 -64.79 4.41 -65.99
N GLU A 780 -63.58 3.87 -65.84
CA GLU A 780 -63.18 2.65 -65.10
C GLU A 780 -61.64 2.80 -64.85
N THR A 781 -60.96 2.59 -63.70
CA THR A 781 -61.08 1.67 -62.53
C THR A 781 -60.97 0.20 -62.95
N VAL A 782 -60.12 -0.69 -62.40
CA VAL A 782 -59.77 -1.03 -61.00
C VAL A 782 -58.42 -1.83 -60.96
N GLU A 783 -57.84 -2.10 -59.77
CA GLU A 783 -56.75 -3.10 -59.46
C GLU A 783 -55.34 -2.86 -60.08
N ALA A 784 -54.18 -3.13 -59.45
CA ALA A 784 -53.74 -3.76 -58.19
C ALA A 784 -53.84 -5.30 -58.04
N ASP A 785 -52.73 -6.04 -58.24
CA ASP A 785 -51.97 -6.72 -57.15
C ASP A 785 -50.59 -7.29 -57.62
N MET A 786 -49.88 -7.96 -56.71
CA MET A 786 -48.56 -8.63 -56.68
C MET A 786 -48.53 -9.98 -57.50
N PRO A 787 -47.46 -10.85 -57.54
CA PRO A 787 -46.32 -10.97 -56.62
C PRO A 787 -44.90 -11.47 -57.10
N SER A 788 -43.90 -11.19 -56.25
CA SER A 788 -42.68 -11.94 -55.83
C SER A 788 -41.91 -12.99 -56.69
N GLY A 789 -40.57 -12.85 -56.71
CA GLY A 789 -39.57 -13.94 -56.66
C GLY A 789 -38.65 -14.13 -57.89
N GLY A 790 -37.33 -14.37 -57.81
CA GLY A 790 -36.38 -14.30 -56.67
C GLY A 790 -35.03 -15.03 -56.91
N SER A 791 -33.92 -14.55 -56.32
CA SER A 791 -32.54 -15.16 -56.26
C SER A 791 -31.74 -15.26 -57.59
N VAL A 792 -30.40 -15.41 -57.70
CA VAL A 792 -29.23 -15.68 -56.80
C VAL A 792 -27.96 -14.92 -57.32
N SER A 793 -26.91 -14.74 -56.49
CA SER A 793 -25.48 -14.43 -56.81
C SER A 793 -25.09 -13.04 -57.36
N GLY A 794 -23.92 -12.46 -57.05
CA GLY A 794 -22.88 -12.84 -56.05
C GLY A 794 -21.48 -12.24 -56.32
N ASP A 795 -20.72 -11.92 -55.24
CA ASP A 795 -19.24 -11.80 -55.11
C ASP A 795 -18.43 -10.81 -56.00
N ALA A 796 -17.35 -10.13 -55.56
CA ALA A 796 -16.71 -9.95 -54.23
C ALA A 796 -15.69 -8.76 -54.24
N ASP A 797 -15.00 -8.54 -53.10
CA ASP A 797 -13.83 -7.67 -52.84
C ASP A 797 -14.06 -6.14 -52.94
N ALA A 798 -13.40 -5.24 -52.18
CA ALA A 798 -12.55 -5.28 -50.96
C ALA A 798 -12.66 -3.88 -50.26
N PHE A 799 -12.39 -3.56 -48.98
CA PHE A 799 -11.58 -4.01 -47.83
C PHE A 799 -10.44 -3.01 -47.46
N HIS A 800 -10.26 -2.77 -46.15
CA HIS A 800 -9.42 -1.78 -45.44
C HIS A 800 -9.82 -0.29 -45.57
N ASP A 801 -9.99 0.53 -44.51
CA ASP A 801 -9.58 0.55 -43.08
C ASP A 801 -8.29 1.34 -42.74
N THR A 802 -8.34 1.95 -41.55
CA THR A 802 -7.56 3.02 -40.91
C THR A 802 -6.03 2.87 -40.79
N ALA A 803 -5.33 4.01 -40.63
CA ALA A 803 -4.49 4.33 -39.46
C ALA A 803 -3.77 5.70 -39.58
N SER A 804 -3.12 6.15 -38.50
CA SER A 804 -2.44 7.46 -38.36
C SER A 804 -0.96 7.32 -37.92
N GLN A 805 -0.27 8.46 -37.71
CA GLN A 805 1.11 8.66 -37.22
C GLN A 805 2.25 8.45 -38.25
N GLY A 806 3.31 9.29 -38.31
CA GLY A 806 3.56 10.57 -37.61
C GLY A 806 5.03 11.06 -37.67
N HIS A 807 5.36 12.02 -36.79
CA HIS A 807 6.70 12.38 -36.27
C HIS A 807 7.62 13.45 -36.96
N GLY A 808 7.79 14.60 -36.29
CA GLY A 808 8.98 15.49 -36.33
C GLY A 808 9.12 16.55 -37.46
N THR A 809 9.84 17.68 -37.31
CA THR A 809 10.50 18.28 -36.10
C THR A 809 10.96 19.74 -36.36
N LEU A 810 11.05 20.56 -35.30
CA LEU A 810 11.90 21.77 -35.10
C LEU A 810 11.62 23.09 -35.85
N ASP A 811 11.87 24.19 -35.10
CA ASP A 811 12.16 25.61 -35.45
C ASP A 811 11.22 26.40 -36.40
N GLY A 812 11.04 27.72 -36.28
CA GLY A 812 11.51 28.69 -35.27
C GLY A 812 11.37 30.15 -35.73
N HIS A 813 11.16 31.08 -34.79
CA HIS A 813 11.19 32.56 -34.91
C HIS A 813 10.18 33.31 -35.82
N ASP A 814 9.27 34.03 -35.14
CA ASP A 814 9.21 35.51 -35.12
C ASP A 814 9.20 36.30 -36.45
N ASN A 815 8.02 36.82 -36.84
CA ASN A 815 7.79 38.28 -36.96
C ASN A 815 6.29 38.58 -37.13
N GLY A 816 5.84 39.73 -36.63
CA GLY A 816 4.53 40.30 -36.97
C GLY A 816 4.67 41.49 -37.93
N LEU A 817 3.64 41.77 -38.74
CA LEU A 817 3.53 43.03 -39.47
C LEU A 817 2.06 43.33 -39.85
N HIS A 818 1.70 44.61 -39.90
CA HIS A 818 0.37 45.03 -40.34
C HIS A 818 0.21 44.93 -41.87
N GLY A 819 -0.87 44.24 -42.28
CA GLY A 819 -1.85 44.78 -43.22
C GLY A 819 -1.48 44.98 -44.69
N SER A 820 -2.18 44.25 -45.56
CA SER A 820 -2.70 44.83 -46.80
C SER A 820 -4.03 44.20 -47.18
N HIS A 821 -5.04 45.04 -47.32
CA HIS A 821 -6.34 44.71 -47.91
C HIS A 821 -6.13 44.21 -49.36
N MET A 822 -6.58 42.98 -49.65
CA MET A 822 -6.73 42.47 -51.01
C MET A 822 -8.04 41.71 -51.12
N ASP A 823 -8.80 42.07 -52.15
CA ASP A 823 -10.05 41.45 -52.55
C ASP A 823 -9.79 40.01 -53.04
N GLY A 824 -10.68 39.09 -52.65
CA GLY A 824 -10.47 37.65 -52.75
C GLY A 824 -11.73 36.90 -52.35
N SER A 825 -12.67 36.82 -53.29
CA SER A 825 -13.99 36.20 -53.15
C SER A 825 -13.96 34.84 -52.45
N ASP A 826 -14.59 34.77 -51.28
CA ASP A 826 -14.85 33.55 -50.53
C ASP A 826 -16.38 33.41 -50.39
N GLU A 827 -16.99 32.53 -51.20
CA GLU A 827 -18.43 32.27 -51.16
C GLU A 827 -18.73 31.25 -50.04
N GLY A 828 -18.69 31.73 -48.80
CA GLY A 828 -18.79 30.91 -47.60
C GLY A 828 -19.06 31.72 -46.32
N ALA A 829 -19.82 32.81 -46.42
CA ALA A 829 -20.29 33.52 -45.24
C ALA A 829 -21.36 32.68 -44.53
N GLU A 830 -21.07 32.23 -43.31
CA GLU A 830 -22.10 31.70 -42.41
C GLU A 830 -22.91 32.88 -41.87
N ASP A 831 -24.24 32.85 -42.04
CA ASP A 831 -25.14 33.97 -41.70
C ASP A 831 -25.31 34.11 -40.16
N GLU A 832 -24.31 34.70 -39.51
CA GLU A 832 -24.31 35.08 -38.09
C GLU A 832 -25.39 36.15 -37.83
N ILE A 833 -26.50 35.76 -37.18
CA ILE A 833 -27.63 36.66 -36.92
C ILE A 833 -27.30 37.58 -35.74
N GLU A 834 -27.33 38.91 -35.94
CA GLU A 834 -27.22 39.85 -34.83
C GLU A 834 -28.30 39.57 -33.75
N PRO A 835 -27.95 39.57 -32.44
CA PRO A 835 -28.90 39.39 -31.34
C PRO A 835 -30.16 40.28 -31.38
N GLU A 836 -30.08 41.47 -31.97
CA GLU A 836 -31.24 42.33 -32.18
C GLU A 836 -32.20 41.81 -33.26
N GLU A 837 -31.77 41.00 -34.23
CA GLU A 837 -32.64 40.52 -35.33
C GLU A 837 -33.46 39.28 -34.98
N ILE A 838 -33.12 38.58 -33.88
CA ILE A 838 -33.86 37.41 -33.40
C ILE A 838 -35.30 37.82 -33.03
N LEU A 839 -36.30 37.11 -33.58
CA LEU A 839 -37.72 37.27 -33.22
C LEU A 839 -38.22 36.10 -32.35
N LEU A 840 -37.71 34.89 -32.58
CA LEU A 840 -38.17 33.68 -31.90
C LEU A 840 -37.08 32.61 -31.92
N VAL A 841 -36.53 32.26 -30.76
CA VAL A 841 -35.77 31.00 -30.61
C VAL A 841 -36.73 29.83 -30.77
N VAL A 842 -36.49 28.98 -31.77
CA VAL A 842 -37.30 27.79 -32.09
C VAL A 842 -36.69 26.55 -31.44
N TRP A 843 -35.39 26.34 -31.62
CA TRP A 843 -34.61 25.31 -30.93
C TRP A 843 -33.51 25.98 -30.09
N PRO A 844 -33.29 25.57 -28.83
CA PRO A 844 -32.21 26.13 -28.02
C PRO A 844 -30.85 25.76 -28.58
N SER A 845 -29.82 26.56 -28.29
CA SER A 845 -28.46 26.03 -28.30
C SER A 845 -28.34 25.00 -27.18
N MET A 846 -27.62 23.90 -27.42
CA MET A 846 -27.35 22.89 -26.38
C MET A 846 -25.93 23.11 -25.91
N CYS A 847 -25.73 23.34 -24.62
CA CYS A 847 -24.44 23.76 -24.07
C CYS A 847 -23.93 22.76 -23.04
N SER A 848 -22.62 22.49 -23.01
CA SER A 848 -21.97 22.02 -21.78
C SER A 848 -21.91 23.19 -20.78
N VAL A 849 -21.92 22.86 -19.49
CA VAL A 849 -21.55 23.79 -18.41
C VAL A 849 -20.13 23.45 -17.98
N GLU A 850 -19.22 24.43 -18.04
CA GLU A 850 -17.79 24.27 -17.80
C GLU A 850 -17.26 25.49 -17.02
N ASP A 851 -16.67 25.28 -15.85
CA ASP A 851 -16.18 26.33 -14.93
C ASP A 851 -17.21 27.46 -14.64
N GLY A 852 -18.50 27.14 -14.64
CA GLY A 852 -19.61 28.08 -14.47
C GLY A 852 -19.95 28.92 -15.71
N GLY A 853 -19.24 28.70 -16.82
CA GLY A 853 -19.61 29.18 -18.16
C GLY A 853 -20.47 28.15 -18.92
N PHE A 854 -20.98 28.57 -20.08
CA PHE A 854 -21.63 27.70 -21.04
C PHE A 854 -20.78 27.64 -22.32
N VAL A 855 -20.58 26.44 -22.87
CA VAL A 855 -19.90 26.22 -24.17
C VAL A 855 -20.89 25.53 -25.11
N SER A 856 -21.04 26.02 -26.35
CA SER A 856 -22.04 25.51 -27.29
C SER A 856 -21.61 24.20 -27.95
N ILE A 857 -22.38 23.14 -27.73
CA ILE A 857 -22.26 21.85 -28.41
C ILE A 857 -23.07 21.86 -29.72
N THR A 858 -24.20 22.59 -29.75
CA THR A 858 -24.98 22.82 -30.98
C THR A 858 -25.47 24.26 -31.06
N GLN A 859 -25.34 24.89 -32.24
CA GLN A 859 -25.98 26.17 -32.55
C GLN A 859 -27.49 26.13 -32.28
N GLY A 860 -28.06 27.26 -31.86
CA GLY A 860 -29.51 27.40 -31.65
C GLY A 860 -30.23 27.85 -32.92
N LEU A 861 -31.45 27.36 -33.16
CA LEU A 861 -32.23 27.67 -34.36
C LEU A 861 -33.29 28.73 -34.07
N VAL A 862 -33.32 29.81 -34.87
CA VAL A 862 -34.21 30.96 -34.65
C VAL A 862 -34.98 31.37 -35.90
N ILE A 863 -36.04 32.17 -35.72
CA ILE A 863 -36.65 32.97 -36.78
C ILE A 863 -36.20 34.41 -36.65
N SER A 864 -35.71 35.00 -37.74
CA SER A 864 -35.35 36.42 -37.79
C SER A 864 -36.57 37.32 -37.99
N LYS A 865 -36.41 38.61 -37.64
CA LYS A 865 -37.40 39.66 -37.92
C LYS A 865 -37.69 39.81 -39.42
N GLU A 866 -36.73 39.47 -40.29
CA GLU A 866 -36.91 39.50 -41.75
C GLU A 866 -37.76 38.33 -42.26
N GLN A 867 -37.44 37.08 -41.91
CA GLN A 867 -38.26 35.91 -42.29
C GLN A 867 -39.73 36.07 -41.90
N ALA A 868 -39.98 36.67 -40.73
CA ALA A 868 -41.32 36.92 -40.22
C ALA A 868 -42.02 38.16 -40.82
N ARG A 869 -41.33 38.96 -41.65
CA ARG A 869 -41.85 40.22 -42.18
C ARG A 869 -43.08 40.05 -43.07
N PRO A 870 -43.14 39.13 -44.05
CA PRO A 870 -44.34 38.98 -44.89
C PRO A 870 -45.57 38.60 -44.07
N ALA A 871 -45.40 37.74 -43.05
CA ALA A 871 -46.44 37.38 -42.10
C ALA A 871 -46.89 38.58 -41.23
N LEU A 872 -45.95 39.42 -40.78
CA LEU A 872 -46.24 40.66 -40.05
C LEU A 872 -47.05 41.65 -40.92
N GLU A 873 -46.75 41.73 -42.22
CA GLU A 873 -47.47 42.58 -43.17
C GLU A 873 -48.87 42.01 -43.50
N GLU A 874 -49.07 40.68 -43.56
CA GLU A 874 -50.41 40.07 -43.69
C GLU A 874 -51.29 40.35 -42.44
N VAL A 875 -50.74 40.18 -41.23
CA VAL A 875 -51.46 40.52 -39.98
C VAL A 875 -51.82 42.01 -39.94
N ARG A 876 -50.91 42.88 -40.38
CA ARG A 876 -51.11 44.34 -40.45
C ARG A 876 -52.15 44.75 -41.49
N THR A 877 -52.22 44.08 -42.64
CA THR A 877 -53.21 44.37 -43.70
C THR A 877 -54.61 43.85 -43.35
N ARG A 878 -54.75 42.61 -42.86
CA ARG A 878 -56.03 42.11 -42.31
C ARG A 878 -56.57 43.01 -41.21
N SER A 879 -55.71 43.49 -40.31
CA SER A 879 -56.08 44.42 -39.23
C SER A 879 -56.61 45.78 -39.72
N ARG A 880 -56.36 46.17 -40.98
CA ARG A 880 -56.94 47.36 -41.63
C ARG A 880 -58.29 47.08 -42.32
N LEU A 881 -58.55 45.83 -42.70
CA LEU A 881 -59.75 45.42 -43.42
C LEU A 881 -60.95 45.13 -42.50
N VAL A 882 -60.73 44.83 -41.22
CA VAL A 882 -61.81 44.61 -40.24
C VAL A 882 -62.38 45.95 -39.73
N PRO A 883 -63.66 46.29 -39.99
CA PRO A 883 -64.24 47.55 -39.53
C PRO A 883 -64.54 47.48 -38.03
N ARG A 884 -63.93 48.35 -37.20
CA ARG A 884 -64.27 48.47 -35.77
C ARG A 884 -65.77 48.84 -35.58
N PRO A 885 -66.60 47.99 -34.96
CA PRO A 885 -68.02 48.28 -34.76
C PRO A 885 -68.23 49.25 -33.58
N GLY A 886 -67.93 50.54 -33.77
CA GLY A 886 -67.96 51.47 -32.64
C GLY A 886 -67.63 52.95 -32.89
N SER A 887 -67.88 53.53 -34.07
CA SER A 887 -67.69 54.98 -34.24
C SER A 887 -68.65 55.65 -35.25
N ARG A 888 -69.89 55.87 -34.82
CA ARG A 888 -70.76 56.90 -35.42
C ARG A 888 -70.73 58.18 -34.57
N ARG A 889 -69.72 59.04 -34.80
CA ARG A 889 -69.72 60.41 -34.28
C ARG A 889 -70.84 61.23 -34.93
N ALA A 890 -72.00 61.30 -34.29
CA ALA A 890 -73.01 62.29 -34.62
C ALA A 890 -72.49 63.70 -34.28
N ARG A 891 -72.53 64.63 -35.25
CA ARG A 891 -72.20 66.05 -35.02
C ARG A 891 -73.42 66.79 -34.48
N THR A 892 -73.27 67.49 -33.37
CA THR A 892 -74.18 68.58 -32.94
C THR A 892 -73.36 69.80 -32.52
N MET A 893 -73.96 70.99 -32.61
CA MET A 893 -73.28 72.28 -32.51
C MET A 893 -73.01 72.72 -31.06
N SER A 894 -72.01 73.59 -30.90
CA SER A 894 -71.63 74.23 -29.64
C SER A 894 -72.68 75.23 -29.12
N MET A 895 -72.73 75.45 -27.79
CA MET A 895 -72.44 76.73 -27.12
C MET A 895 -72.33 76.52 -25.58
N PRO A 896 -71.73 77.43 -24.79
CA PRO A 896 -71.07 77.06 -23.51
C PRO A 896 -71.81 77.49 -22.23
N ALA A 897 -71.37 76.91 -21.10
CA ALA A 897 -71.62 77.39 -19.74
C ALA A 897 -70.30 77.40 -18.93
N HIS A 898 -70.22 78.26 -17.90
CA HIS A 898 -69.03 78.47 -17.08
C HIS A 898 -68.99 77.61 -15.78
N SER A 899 -67.81 77.62 -15.13
CA SER A 899 -67.63 77.62 -13.67
C SER A 899 -67.24 76.31 -12.93
N ARG A 900 -65.92 76.10 -12.82
CA ARG A 900 -65.13 76.25 -11.56
C ARG A 900 -65.52 75.42 -10.30
N ASN A 901 -64.54 74.65 -9.81
CA ASN A 901 -64.34 74.07 -8.46
C ASN A 901 -65.32 72.99 -7.95
N GLY A 902 -64.78 71.95 -7.29
CA GLY A 902 -65.57 71.12 -6.35
C GLY A 902 -65.14 69.65 -6.18
N SER A 903 -64.19 69.38 -5.29
CA SER A 903 -64.14 68.13 -4.50
C SER A 903 -64.69 68.44 -3.08
N PRO A 904 -64.97 67.47 -2.17
CA PRO A 904 -64.82 66.01 -2.23
C PRO A 904 -66.07 65.25 -1.64
N GLN A 905 -65.83 64.06 -1.08
CA GLN A 905 -66.62 63.31 -0.05
C GLN A 905 -67.55 62.13 -0.44
N ARG A 906 -67.33 61.07 0.34
CA ARG A 906 -68.08 59.81 0.55
C ARG A 906 -69.60 59.93 0.73
N ARG A 907 -70.32 58.83 0.42
CA ARG A 907 -71.26 58.14 1.34
C ARG A 907 -71.54 56.70 0.87
N GLY A 908 -71.93 55.82 1.80
CA GLY A 908 -72.46 54.45 1.53
C GLY A 908 -74.00 54.43 1.47
N PRO A 909 -74.73 53.35 1.86
CA PRO A 909 -74.35 52.40 2.92
C PRO A 909 -74.69 50.89 2.72
N SER A 910 -74.29 50.13 3.74
CA SER A 910 -74.57 48.73 4.16
C SER A 910 -75.91 48.04 3.83
N PHE A 911 -75.88 46.69 3.86
CA PHE A 911 -76.92 45.87 4.51
C PHE A 911 -76.31 44.75 5.40
N LEU A 912 -77.16 44.06 6.18
CA LEU A 912 -76.83 43.17 7.33
C LEU A 912 -76.68 41.68 6.90
N ALA A 913 -76.28 40.69 7.73
CA ALA A 913 -76.23 40.59 9.21
C ALA A 913 -75.24 39.52 9.76
N ASN A 914 -74.92 39.62 11.06
CA ASN A 914 -74.71 38.58 12.12
C ASN A 914 -74.14 37.17 11.83
N ALA A 915 -73.39 36.53 12.74
CA ALA A 915 -72.83 36.92 14.05
C ALA A 915 -71.80 35.88 14.57
N GLN A 916 -71.02 36.25 15.61
CA GLN A 916 -70.44 35.41 16.70
C GLN A 916 -69.77 34.06 16.33
N SER A 917 -68.56 33.70 16.79
CA SER A 917 -67.63 34.21 17.82
C SER A 917 -66.29 33.40 17.70
N VAL A 918 -65.20 33.56 18.46
CA VAL A 918 -64.94 34.25 19.74
C VAL A 918 -63.71 35.18 19.63
N ALA A 919 -62.58 34.87 20.27
CA ALA A 919 -61.31 35.62 20.33
C ALA A 919 -60.17 34.69 20.83
N GLY A 920 -58.90 35.06 20.63
CA GLY A 920 -57.75 34.25 21.06
C GLY A 920 -56.37 34.74 20.65
N ASP A 921 -55.98 35.96 21.01
CA ASP A 921 -54.56 36.36 21.13
C ASP A 921 -53.89 35.55 22.29
N ALA A 922 -52.57 35.44 22.45
CA ALA A 922 -51.45 36.27 21.99
C ALA A 922 -50.13 35.44 21.89
N PRO A 923 -49.01 36.00 21.36
CA PRO A 923 -47.73 35.31 21.21
C PRO A 923 -46.69 35.58 22.32
N GLY A 924 -45.59 34.83 22.31
CA GLY A 924 -44.40 34.97 23.18
C GLY A 924 -43.84 33.60 23.59
N ASP A 925 -42.58 33.42 23.97
CA ASP A 925 -41.38 34.28 23.83
C ASP A 925 -40.13 33.34 23.83
N GLY A 926 -38.92 33.84 23.59
CA GLY A 926 -37.75 32.99 23.31
C GLY A 926 -36.97 32.45 24.51
N ALA A 927 -36.31 31.29 24.33
CA ALA A 927 -35.01 30.92 24.91
C ALA A 927 -34.46 29.61 24.29
N PRO A 928 -33.13 29.48 24.05
CA PRO A 928 -32.46 28.20 23.74
C PRO A 928 -31.66 27.65 24.94
N GLU A 929 -31.39 26.33 24.96
CA GLU A 929 -30.20 25.73 25.61
C GLU A 929 -30.00 24.27 25.11
N ASP A 930 -28.89 23.64 25.48
CA ASP A 930 -28.30 22.45 24.83
C ASP A 930 -29.03 21.10 25.04
N GLY A 931 -28.75 20.14 24.14
CA GLY A 931 -29.22 18.74 24.20
C GLY A 931 -28.70 17.86 23.06
#